data_AF-A0A2E0YAM0-F1
#
_entry.id   AF-A0A2E0YAM0-F1
#
_cell.length_a   1.000
_cell.length_b   1.000
_cell.length_c   1.000
_cell.angle_alpha   90.00
_cell.angle_beta   90.00
_cell.angle_gamma   90.00
#
_symmetry.space_group_name_H-M   'P 1'
#
loop_
_entity.id
_entity.type
_entity.pdbx_description
1 polymer ?
#
loop_
_entity_poly.entity_id
_entity_poly.type
_entity_poly.pdbx_seq_one_letter_code
_entity_poly.pdbx_strand_id
1 'polypeptide(L)'
;MTAVPMRPLEPVTRMRSLVGGIRGLPVSSGEARHGTTCMPVTGQGDRDRSLQRGTIARRSAAERGGARRSAAEVDPWPAHRSNRPVSAPQGTPALMSFDKRRMAPSALRRQWFGHPLRTALLLTALAVLLVLTSPIAHAQANDTAARQHDTRDVDPELVESRLEALRTSPGDDATAALVAATYRNVLNNLAAARTHRAAAARLQRLRANAPQRTREVRRALEEADASDPVPALPDAADPTPDELDRRLRQAQADEAAAALNLADLEQRLVDASLRPGAVRQRLSAAAQEAAAITERLADSSPAGQPSTLVEAQHWAQLTALEALDAEIETLQQELLSQPDRVELLEAERDRAATDLAAERNLVSALQDRLSQRRRRDTEQTLAAVDLEALGDGRDQPQIQTLIGDIRELATTLSELGATLERVNQDKETTASRLEELRQRFRSTRQKLEDAGVNRVLGRYLGEERRQLSELRQARHAPRQREDEIAAASLRNIRLDQQWRSARDVDRYVDAMLRLAGPVDRPPRAQLTALAEQRRDLLRKTMALNDDYLRGLAEVEYLESQIHTLRDDYREYLAEHLLWVRSSGATGIADLLTLPEDLAQFLAPARWLESATVFAYQATHSVSQILVILLLLVAAWQRRALHERLRATGTRARRRPSSDRFAYTLKALGLTLLLALPWPVFIAVTGWQLVESPRATEASAAVGTGLLQISPLLFFLRSFRLLCSPGGVAEGHFHWSAPGLARLKRQMDVLLVTLLAPAFVTVANREFQDADLGGALSRLSFLVLVGGLTLFLYRLFAPGSGIAGALTPRGRTQPTLQAWVYVVAATSIPLGLALMAMAGYMYSADTLLMKLINTLWLLFGLVLLHELIVRWLLVTRRRLRLRQALAHREAARSRPPPETTQEDDVPAPADASTLDIATLDSDTRKLVNVVLAVAGLLGVFGIWSNVLPAGRLLNDVTLWTYLAGSNGQGASRAVTLGDLLRAAVAVLLTVVAVRNLPSLIEIILRQRQTVTAGSRLAFTTLTRYAIAITGIGIVLGTIGVNWSKLQWLVAALGVGIGFGLQEIVANFISGLIILMERPIRVGDVVTVGDTSGTVTQVRIRATTITNWDRQELLVPNKEFITGRVLNWSLSDDVIRIYFTIGIAYGSDVESALRLTQEVANEHPNVLQDPAPLVTFEGFGDNALTLGLRCFVPSLKVRLETITDLHRAINTRFADAGIVIAFPQRDIHLDARHPLEVKLIRGSRPDSGPVGPGTD
;
A
#
# COMPACT_ATOMS: atom_id res chain seq x y z
N MET A 1 9.62 20.36 20.19
CA MET A 1 9.21 20.75 21.55
C MET A 1 7.70 20.94 21.47
N THR A 2 6.87 20.22 22.23
CA THR A 2 7.19 19.21 23.23
C THR A 2 6.04 18.18 23.37
N ALA A 3 6.44 16.90 23.35
CA ALA A 3 5.96 15.78 24.18
C ALA A 3 4.46 15.59 24.50
N VAL A 4 3.91 14.47 24.02
CA VAL A 4 2.70 13.81 24.55
C VAL A 4 3.14 12.70 25.54
N PRO A 5 2.53 12.56 26.73
CA PRO A 5 2.90 11.52 27.69
C PRO A 5 2.29 10.15 27.34
N MET A 6 3.10 9.09 27.36
CA MET A 6 2.59 7.72 27.41
C MET A 6 2.35 7.29 28.86
N ARG A 7 1.27 6.53 29.11
CA ARG A 7 1.12 5.71 30.33
C ARG A 7 1.69 4.30 30.08
N PRO A 8 2.35 3.68 31.07
CA PRO A 8 2.96 2.35 30.92
C PRO A 8 1.95 1.20 31.09
N LEU A 9 2.38 0.01 30.66
CA LEU A 9 1.77 -1.30 30.94
C LEU A 9 2.84 -2.26 31.49
N GLU A 10 2.40 -3.44 31.94
CA GLU A 10 3.17 -4.55 32.55
C GLU A 10 3.59 -4.37 34.04
N PRO A 11 3.91 -5.47 34.78
CA PRO A 11 3.58 -6.90 34.56
C PRO A 11 2.97 -7.63 35.79
N VAL A 12 2.06 -8.61 35.59
CA VAL A 12 1.73 -9.63 36.63
C VAL A 12 1.51 -11.04 36.05
N THR A 13 2.52 -11.90 36.28
CA THR A 13 2.49 -13.27 36.83
C THR A 13 1.29 -14.22 36.61
N ARG A 14 1.58 -15.46 36.16
CA ARG A 14 0.68 -16.64 36.24
C ARG A 14 0.48 -17.14 37.69
N MET A 15 -0.74 -17.46 38.11
CA MET A 15 -0.96 -18.60 39.04
C MET A 15 -2.36 -19.24 38.95
N ARG A 16 -2.54 -20.36 39.67
CA ARG A 16 -3.56 -21.42 39.47
C ARG A 16 -4.91 -21.17 40.16
N SER A 17 -5.95 -21.80 39.61
CA SER A 17 -7.10 -22.45 40.31
C SER A 17 -8.10 -21.53 41.06
N LEU A 18 -9.34 -21.92 41.42
CA LEU A 18 -9.98 -23.23 41.68
C LEU A 18 -11.46 -23.33 41.22
N VAL A 19 -11.92 -24.57 40.96
CA VAL A 19 -13.26 -25.17 41.25
C VAL A 19 -14.54 -24.68 40.54
N GLY A 20 -15.29 -25.67 39.98
CA GLY A 20 -16.76 -25.68 39.85
C GLY A 20 -17.30 -25.84 38.42
N GLY A 21 -17.85 -26.99 37.98
CA GLY A 21 -17.88 -28.34 38.58
C GLY A 21 -18.91 -29.30 37.91
N ILE A 22 -18.96 -30.56 38.40
CA ILE A 22 -20.09 -31.52 38.35
C ILE A 22 -20.31 -32.39 37.07
N ARG A 23 -20.52 -33.71 37.31
CA ARG A 23 -21.09 -34.83 36.49
C ARG A 23 -20.31 -35.41 35.28
N GLY A 24 -20.24 -36.76 35.21
CA GLY A 24 -20.20 -37.49 33.93
C GLY A 24 -19.22 -38.69 33.74
N LEU A 25 -19.41 -39.80 34.44
CA LEU A 25 -19.03 -41.17 33.98
C LEU A 25 -20.34 -41.92 33.61
N PRO A 26 -20.39 -42.99 32.77
CA PRO A 26 -19.43 -44.13 32.64
C PRO A 26 -19.09 -44.58 31.16
N VAL A 27 -17.99 -45.29 30.85
CA VAL A 27 -17.71 -46.77 30.78
C VAL A 27 -18.40 -47.58 29.63
N SER A 28 -17.64 -48.53 29.03
CA SER A 28 -18.05 -49.66 28.14
C SER A 28 -18.23 -49.35 26.62
N SER A 29 -18.24 -50.31 25.66
CA SER A 29 -17.56 -51.63 25.46
C SER A 29 -17.95 -52.26 24.09
N GLY A 30 -17.16 -53.20 23.54
CA GLY A 30 -17.50 -54.08 22.38
C GLY A 30 -16.58 -53.85 21.15
N GLU A 31 -16.09 -54.84 20.36
CA GLU A 31 -16.58 -56.14 19.84
C GLU A 31 -17.53 -56.05 18.61
N ALA A 32 -17.46 -56.89 17.56
CA ALA A 32 -16.45 -57.87 17.10
C ALA A 32 -16.74 -58.38 15.64
N ARG A 33 -15.81 -59.17 15.05
CA ARG A 33 -15.99 -60.33 14.10
C ARG A 33 -16.91 -60.20 12.85
N HIS A 34 -16.39 -60.32 11.61
CA HIS A 34 -16.20 -61.55 10.77
C HIS A 34 -17.42 -62.03 9.93
N GLY A 35 -17.15 -62.47 8.68
CA GLY A 35 -18.09 -63.07 7.69
C GLY A 35 -17.75 -62.62 6.25
N THR A 36 -17.14 -63.39 5.33
CA THR A 36 -17.64 -64.55 4.53
C THR A 36 -18.85 -64.15 3.63
N THR A 37 -18.89 -64.32 2.30
CA THR A 37 -18.83 -65.60 1.52
C THR A 37 -18.56 -65.37 -0.01
N CYS A 38 -18.60 -66.42 -0.84
CA CYS A 38 -18.01 -66.57 -2.19
C CYS A 38 -18.90 -66.27 -3.44
N MET A 39 -18.22 -66.24 -4.62
CA MET A 39 -18.54 -66.77 -5.99
C MET A 39 -19.94 -67.39 -6.27
N PRO A 40 -20.52 -67.27 -7.51
CA PRO A 40 -20.07 -67.93 -8.78
C PRO A 40 -20.07 -67.03 -10.06
N VAL A 41 -19.34 -67.28 -11.18
CA VAL A 41 -19.35 -68.35 -12.25
C VAL A 41 -20.65 -68.34 -13.09
N THR A 42 -20.73 -68.41 -14.45
CA THR A 42 -19.82 -68.76 -15.60
C THR A 42 -19.34 -67.50 -16.39
N GLY A 43 -19.01 -67.40 -17.71
CA GLY A 43 -18.81 -68.27 -18.92
C GLY A 43 -19.20 -67.54 -20.25
N GLN A 44 -18.88 -67.96 -21.50
CA GLN A 44 -17.88 -68.91 -22.06
C GLN A 44 -17.89 -68.93 -23.64
N GLY A 45 -16.71 -68.85 -24.31
CA GLY A 45 -16.46 -69.25 -25.73
C GLY A 45 -16.53 -68.18 -26.85
N ASP A 46 -15.98 -68.36 -28.07
CA ASP A 46 -14.94 -69.28 -28.61
C ASP A 46 -14.51 -68.83 -30.05
N ARG A 47 -13.44 -69.44 -30.64
CA ARG A 47 -12.99 -69.47 -32.06
C ARG A 47 -12.13 -68.29 -32.58
N ASP A 48 -10.84 -68.50 -32.92
CA ASP A 48 -10.23 -69.06 -34.17
C ASP A 48 -9.93 -67.94 -35.22
N ARG A 49 -8.83 -67.89 -36.01
CA ARG A 49 -7.74 -68.87 -36.30
C ARG A 49 -6.49 -68.19 -36.94
N SER A 50 -5.29 -68.80 -36.78
CA SER A 50 -4.11 -68.97 -37.70
C SER A 50 -3.72 -67.97 -38.84
N LEU A 51 -2.48 -67.89 -39.38
CA LEU A 51 -1.08 -68.37 -39.10
C LEU A 51 -0.10 -67.80 -40.18
N GLN A 52 1.19 -67.63 -39.86
CA GLN A 52 2.38 -67.72 -40.76
C GLN A 52 2.54 -66.68 -41.92
N ARG A 53 3.69 -66.49 -42.63
CA ARG A 53 5.02 -67.17 -42.64
C ARG A 53 6.18 -66.26 -43.14
N GLY A 54 7.34 -66.25 -42.44
CA GLY A 54 8.73 -66.09 -42.98
C GLY A 54 9.16 -64.77 -43.69
N THR A 55 10.43 -64.55 -44.10
CA THR A 55 11.71 -65.25 -43.76
C THR A 55 12.98 -64.47 -44.24
N ILE A 56 14.14 -64.73 -43.61
CA ILE A 56 15.54 -64.74 -44.18
C ILE A 56 16.39 -63.43 -44.32
N ALA A 57 17.47 -63.41 -43.52
CA ALA A 57 18.89 -63.03 -43.75
C ALA A 57 19.39 -61.64 -44.24
N ARG A 58 20.07 -60.95 -43.31
CA ARG A 58 21.53 -60.60 -43.26
C ARG A 58 22.38 -60.42 -44.55
N ARG A 59 23.37 -59.51 -44.39
CA ARG A 59 24.60 -59.21 -45.18
C ARG A 59 24.43 -58.22 -46.35
N SER A 60 25.43 -57.43 -46.77
CA SER A 60 26.52 -56.64 -46.14
C SER A 60 27.61 -56.36 -47.18
N ALA A 61 28.24 -55.18 -47.10
CA ALA A 61 29.56 -54.82 -47.65
C ALA A 61 29.73 -54.45 -49.15
N ALA A 62 30.56 -53.41 -49.32
CA ALA A 62 31.64 -53.26 -50.29
C ALA A 62 31.41 -52.86 -51.78
N GLU A 63 31.77 -51.59 -52.04
CA GLU A 63 32.83 -51.16 -52.98
C GLU A 63 32.67 -51.06 -54.54
N ARG A 64 32.98 -49.83 -55.01
CA ARG A 64 33.88 -49.43 -56.12
C ARG A 64 33.75 -50.06 -57.54
N GLY A 65 33.59 -49.20 -58.56
CA GLY A 65 34.50 -49.26 -59.73
C GLY A 65 34.05 -48.81 -61.14
N GLY A 66 34.02 -47.50 -61.45
CA GLY A 66 34.22 -46.96 -62.82
C GLY A 66 33.08 -47.11 -63.86
N ALA A 67 33.18 -46.62 -65.11
CA ALA A 67 34.05 -45.55 -65.64
C ALA A 67 33.64 -45.04 -67.07
N ARG A 68 33.78 -43.71 -67.29
CA ARG A 68 34.12 -42.98 -68.55
C ARG A 68 33.14 -42.79 -69.75
N ARG A 69 33.24 -41.55 -70.30
CA ARG A 69 33.02 -41.05 -71.70
C ARG A 69 31.57 -40.75 -72.15
N SER A 70 31.30 -39.70 -72.98
CA SER A 70 32.19 -38.67 -73.61
C SER A 70 31.49 -37.39 -74.11
N ALA A 71 32.30 -36.31 -74.32
CA ALA A 71 32.00 -34.95 -74.88
C ALA A 71 31.19 -34.01 -73.95
N ALA A 72 31.25 -32.66 -74.01
CA ALA A 72 32.05 -31.65 -74.73
C ALA A 72 32.36 -30.44 -73.75
N GLU A 73 33.16 -29.38 -73.95
CA GLU A 73 33.74 -28.63 -75.10
C GLU A 73 32.74 -27.69 -75.83
N VAL A 74 33.01 -26.42 -76.21
CA VAL A 74 34.27 -25.61 -76.38
C VAL A 74 34.12 -24.18 -75.77
N ASP A 75 35.23 -23.45 -75.51
CA ASP A 75 35.33 -22.02 -75.04
C ASP A 75 35.41 -21.02 -76.27
N PRO A 76 36.05 -19.81 -76.37
CA PRO A 76 37.02 -19.05 -75.52
C PRO A 76 36.78 -17.52 -75.32
N TRP A 77 37.74 -16.84 -74.68
CA TRP A 77 37.92 -15.36 -74.51
C TRP A 77 38.91 -14.79 -75.60
N PRO A 78 39.47 -13.53 -75.62
CA PRO A 78 39.34 -12.34 -74.72
C PRO A 78 39.37 -10.89 -75.34
N ALA A 79 39.22 -9.88 -74.48
CA ALA A 79 39.93 -8.56 -74.43
C ALA A 79 39.62 -7.31 -75.34
N HIS A 80 39.70 -6.14 -74.67
CA HIS A 80 40.22 -4.80 -75.08
C HIS A 80 39.47 -3.74 -75.95
N ARG A 81 39.50 -2.48 -75.44
CA ARG A 81 39.39 -1.14 -76.11
C ARG A 81 38.02 -0.72 -76.71
N SER A 82 37.67 0.56 -76.92
CA SER A 82 38.01 1.85 -76.24
C SER A 82 37.22 3.05 -76.83
N ASN A 83 36.62 3.96 -76.04
CA ASN A 83 36.65 5.42 -76.29
C ASN A 83 36.07 6.31 -75.15
N ARG A 84 36.25 7.63 -75.30
CA ARG A 84 35.95 8.77 -74.40
C ARG A 84 35.47 9.98 -75.26
N PRO A 85 35.27 11.22 -74.74
CA PRO A 85 35.33 11.76 -73.36
C PRO A 85 33.91 11.80 -72.73
N VAL A 86 33.49 12.60 -71.75
CA VAL A 86 33.95 13.77 -70.95
C VAL A 86 33.33 13.59 -69.51
N SER A 87 33.66 14.22 -68.38
CA SER A 87 34.48 15.39 -67.99
C SER A 87 35.21 15.16 -66.64
N ALA A 88 35.63 16.24 -65.96
CA ALA A 88 36.23 16.32 -64.63
C ALA A 88 35.90 17.74 -64.04
N PRO A 89 36.39 18.21 -62.86
CA PRO A 89 37.21 17.61 -61.77
C PRO A 89 36.39 17.50 -60.45
N GLN A 90 36.85 17.12 -59.24
CA GLN A 90 38.03 16.47 -58.61
C GLN A 90 37.54 15.86 -57.25
N GLY A 91 38.31 15.22 -56.36
CA GLY A 91 39.75 14.99 -56.21
C GLY A 91 40.06 14.01 -55.05
N THR A 92 41.30 13.97 -54.56
CA THR A 92 41.87 12.92 -53.64
C THR A 92 43.00 13.54 -52.76
N PRO A 93 43.84 12.83 -51.93
CA PRO A 93 44.01 11.38 -51.66
C PRO A 93 44.34 10.96 -50.18
N ALA A 94 44.84 9.72 -50.00
CA ALA A 94 45.76 9.23 -48.93
C ALA A 94 45.17 8.89 -47.52
N LEU A 95 45.70 7.92 -46.72
CA LEU A 95 46.77 6.92 -46.89
C LEU A 95 46.60 5.68 -45.93
N MET A 96 47.58 4.76 -45.92
CA MET A 96 47.82 3.54 -45.09
C MET A 96 47.44 3.62 -43.58
N SER A 97 47.27 2.53 -42.80
CA SER A 97 48.09 1.29 -42.71
C SER A 97 47.42 0.06 -42.00
N PHE A 98 48.19 -1.02 -41.82
CA PHE A 98 47.87 -2.27 -41.10
C PHE A 98 47.82 -2.13 -39.56
N ASP A 99 47.03 -3.00 -38.88
CA ASP A 99 47.60 -4.02 -37.96
C ASP A 99 46.64 -5.22 -37.71
N LYS A 100 47.13 -6.32 -37.11
CA LYS A 100 46.42 -7.55 -36.72
C LYS A 100 46.67 -7.91 -35.24
N ARG A 101 45.81 -8.82 -34.70
CA ARG A 101 45.85 -9.40 -33.33
C ARG A 101 45.34 -8.41 -32.26
N ARG A 102 44.54 -8.76 -31.24
CA ARG A 102 44.42 -10.04 -30.49
C ARG A 102 42.98 -10.33 -30.02
N MET A 103 42.75 -11.60 -29.64
CA MET A 103 41.78 -12.09 -28.63
C MET A 103 40.26 -11.89 -28.84
N ALA A 104 39.62 -13.01 -29.20
CA ALA A 104 38.31 -13.42 -28.66
C ALA A 104 38.55 -14.31 -27.38
N PRO A 105 37.53 -14.84 -26.67
CA PRO A 105 36.08 -14.61 -26.78
C PRO A 105 35.39 -14.22 -25.45
N SER A 106 34.19 -13.63 -25.53
CA SER A 106 33.11 -13.86 -24.54
C SER A 106 31.75 -13.56 -25.18
N ALA A 107 30.79 -14.48 -25.01
CA ALA A 107 29.57 -14.52 -25.81
C ALA A 107 28.29 -14.28 -24.98
N LEU A 108 27.15 -14.14 -25.68
CA LEU A 108 25.81 -14.50 -25.21
C LEU A 108 25.34 -13.90 -23.86
N ARG A 109 25.12 -12.58 -23.80
CA ARG A 109 24.26 -11.96 -22.76
C ARG A 109 23.58 -10.63 -23.15
N ARG A 110 23.10 -10.48 -24.41
CA ARG A 110 22.48 -9.22 -24.90
C ARG A 110 21.23 -9.37 -25.80
N GLN A 111 20.25 -10.13 -25.32
CA GLN A 111 18.79 -9.93 -25.49
C GLN A 111 18.23 -10.43 -24.14
N TRP A 112 17.40 -9.73 -23.36
CA TRP A 112 16.03 -9.32 -23.65
C TRP A 112 15.56 -8.06 -22.86
N PHE A 113 16.35 -7.52 -21.93
CA PHE A 113 15.92 -6.51 -20.95
C PHE A 113 16.30 -5.06 -21.34
N GLY A 114 15.57 -4.44 -22.27
CA GLY A 114 15.91 -3.09 -22.77
C GLY A 114 14.78 -2.05 -22.92
N HIS A 115 13.50 -2.43 -22.86
CA HIS A 115 12.42 -1.60 -23.44
C HIS A 115 11.22 -1.14 -22.57
N PRO A 116 10.92 -1.63 -21.35
CA PRO A 116 9.62 -1.36 -20.71
C PRO A 116 9.38 0.12 -20.38
N LEU A 117 10.44 0.87 -20.04
CA LEU A 117 10.33 2.29 -19.71
C LEU A 117 10.21 3.19 -20.96
N ARG A 118 10.54 2.66 -22.14
CA ARG A 118 10.33 3.35 -23.43
C ARG A 118 8.91 3.11 -23.96
N THR A 119 8.42 1.87 -23.89
CA THR A 119 7.06 1.54 -24.31
C THR A 119 6.04 2.22 -23.39
N ALA A 120 6.24 2.23 -22.07
CA ALA A 120 5.35 2.94 -21.14
C ALA A 120 5.23 4.43 -21.47
N LEU A 121 6.34 5.15 -21.65
CA LEU A 121 6.32 6.60 -21.95
C LEU A 121 5.72 6.92 -23.33
N LEU A 122 5.99 6.10 -24.35
CA LEU A 122 5.38 6.26 -25.67
C LEU A 122 3.87 5.94 -25.64
N LEU A 123 3.44 4.91 -24.91
CA LEU A 123 2.03 4.58 -24.75
C LEU A 123 1.26 5.65 -23.97
N THR A 124 1.84 6.23 -22.91
CA THR A 124 1.21 7.37 -22.21
C THR A 124 1.12 8.61 -23.10
N ALA A 125 2.15 8.90 -23.92
CA ALA A 125 2.11 10.02 -24.85
C ALA A 125 1.08 9.81 -25.98
N LEU A 126 0.98 8.58 -26.49
CA LEU A 126 0.01 8.20 -27.52
C LEU A 126 -1.43 8.22 -26.99
N ALA A 127 -1.65 7.74 -25.76
CA ALA A 127 -2.95 7.79 -25.10
C ALA A 127 -3.44 9.22 -24.88
N VAL A 128 -2.57 10.13 -24.44
CA VAL A 128 -2.89 11.57 -24.32
C VAL A 128 -3.24 12.18 -25.68
N LEU A 129 -2.60 11.75 -26.77
CA LEU A 129 -2.91 12.23 -28.13
C LEU A 129 -4.26 11.68 -28.66
N LEU A 130 -4.58 10.42 -28.36
CA LEU A 130 -5.85 9.79 -28.74
C LEU A 130 -7.05 10.37 -27.97
N VAL A 131 -6.89 10.65 -26.67
CA VAL A 131 -7.94 11.30 -25.85
C VAL A 131 -8.29 12.71 -26.37
N LEU A 132 -7.35 13.38 -27.05
CA LEU A 132 -7.57 14.70 -27.66
C LEU A 132 -8.23 14.66 -29.06
N THR A 133 -8.55 13.48 -29.62
CA THR A 133 -8.97 13.35 -31.03
C THR A 133 -10.22 12.50 -31.31
N SER A 134 -10.86 11.91 -30.30
CA SER A 134 -12.11 11.14 -30.48
C SER A 134 -13.35 12.05 -30.67
N PRO A 135 -14.18 11.87 -31.71
CA PRO A 135 -15.45 12.57 -31.85
C PRO A 135 -16.52 12.01 -30.89
N ILE A 136 -17.30 12.90 -30.27
CA ILE A 136 -18.40 12.53 -29.36
C ILE A 136 -19.63 12.14 -30.20
N ALA A 137 -19.83 10.84 -30.41
CA ALA A 137 -21.02 10.31 -31.06
C ALA A 137 -22.27 10.61 -30.23
N HIS A 138 -23.16 11.47 -30.74
CA HIS A 138 -24.43 11.77 -30.10
C HIS A 138 -25.44 10.66 -30.41
N ALA A 139 -25.93 9.98 -29.38
CA ALA A 139 -27.07 9.08 -29.51
C ALA A 139 -28.35 9.91 -29.68
N GLN A 140 -29.09 9.66 -30.77
CA GLN A 140 -30.39 10.30 -30.99
C GLN A 140 -31.43 9.71 -30.04
N ALA A 141 -32.19 10.56 -29.36
CA ALA A 141 -33.40 10.15 -28.68
C ALA A 141 -34.50 9.92 -29.75
N ASN A 142 -35.10 8.73 -29.77
CA ASN A 142 -36.27 8.43 -30.57
C ASN A 142 -37.52 8.48 -29.68
N ASP A 143 -38.60 9.07 -30.18
CA ASP A 143 -39.88 9.15 -29.46
C ASP A 143 -40.47 7.76 -29.17
N THR A 144 -40.81 7.52 -27.91
CA THR A 144 -41.49 6.29 -27.47
C THR A 144 -43.00 6.41 -27.67
N ALA A 145 -43.45 6.16 -28.91
CA ALA A 145 -44.85 5.81 -29.16
C ALA A 145 -45.20 4.51 -28.39
N ALA A 146 -46.37 4.48 -27.74
CA ALA A 146 -46.72 3.42 -26.79
C ALA A 146 -46.80 2.03 -27.45
N ARG A 147 -45.85 1.15 -27.11
CA ARG A 147 -45.87 -0.27 -27.52
C ARG A 147 -46.67 -1.10 -26.53
N GLN A 148 -47.98 -1.16 -26.72
CA GLN A 148 -48.79 -2.19 -26.07
C GLN A 148 -48.54 -3.54 -26.76
N HIS A 149 -47.64 -4.34 -26.20
CA HIS A 149 -47.56 -5.77 -26.53
C HIS A 149 -48.82 -6.46 -25.98
N ASP A 150 -49.53 -7.24 -26.82
CA ASP A 150 -50.84 -7.79 -26.45
C ASP A 150 -50.68 -9.06 -25.59
N THR A 151 -50.49 -8.88 -24.27
CA THR A 151 -50.21 -9.98 -23.33
C THR A 151 -51.48 -10.74 -22.86
N ARG A 152 -52.63 -10.49 -23.50
CA ARG A 152 -53.95 -11.07 -23.16
C ARG A 152 -54.01 -12.60 -23.17
N ASP A 153 -53.09 -13.26 -23.87
CA ASP A 153 -53.04 -14.73 -23.95
C ASP A 153 -52.38 -15.40 -22.73
N VAL A 154 -51.78 -14.65 -21.79
CA VAL A 154 -51.05 -15.20 -20.62
C VAL A 154 -51.72 -14.82 -19.30
N ASP A 155 -52.86 -15.45 -19.01
CA ASP A 155 -53.56 -15.30 -17.73
C ASP A 155 -52.80 -16.02 -16.58
N PRO A 156 -52.56 -15.38 -15.41
CA PRO A 156 -51.96 -16.06 -14.26
C PRO A 156 -52.74 -17.30 -13.78
N GLU A 157 -54.08 -17.35 -13.88
CA GLU A 157 -54.85 -18.56 -13.51
C GLU A 157 -54.54 -19.72 -14.46
N LEU A 158 -54.32 -19.42 -15.75
CA LEU A 158 -53.88 -20.41 -16.74
C LEU A 158 -52.46 -20.91 -16.40
N VAL A 159 -51.53 -20.02 -16.05
CA VAL A 159 -50.15 -20.37 -15.66
C VAL A 159 -50.13 -21.24 -14.39
N GLU A 160 -50.96 -20.94 -13.39
CA GLU A 160 -51.09 -21.77 -12.19
C GLU A 160 -51.68 -23.15 -12.50
N SER A 161 -52.71 -23.25 -13.35
CA SER A 161 -53.26 -24.55 -13.77
C SER A 161 -52.25 -25.42 -14.54
N ARG A 162 -51.37 -24.82 -15.37
CA ARG A 162 -50.25 -25.53 -16.02
C ARG A 162 -49.24 -26.05 -15.00
N LEU A 163 -48.96 -25.28 -13.95
CA LEU A 163 -48.05 -25.65 -12.88
C LEU A 163 -48.63 -26.76 -11.98
N GLU A 164 -49.94 -26.77 -11.76
CA GLU A 164 -50.67 -27.85 -11.08
C GLU A 164 -50.66 -29.14 -11.92
N ALA A 165 -50.94 -29.06 -13.23
CA ALA A 165 -50.88 -30.21 -14.13
C ALA A 165 -49.48 -30.86 -14.16
N LEU A 166 -48.41 -30.06 -14.12
CA LEU A 166 -47.02 -30.53 -14.03
C LEU A 166 -46.70 -31.30 -12.74
N ARG A 167 -47.43 -31.08 -11.64
CA ARG A 167 -47.28 -31.88 -10.40
C ARG A 167 -47.89 -33.28 -10.51
N THR A 168 -48.80 -33.50 -11.47
CA THR A 168 -49.58 -34.73 -11.61
C THR A 168 -49.12 -35.66 -12.74
N SER A 169 -48.12 -35.26 -13.54
CA SER A 169 -47.67 -36.00 -14.72
C SER A 169 -46.39 -36.82 -14.44
N PRO A 170 -46.37 -38.14 -14.68
CA PRO A 170 -45.18 -38.96 -14.49
C PRO A 170 -44.20 -38.81 -15.66
N GLY A 171 -43.14 -38.01 -15.49
CA GLY A 171 -42.13 -37.75 -16.52
C GLY A 171 -40.82 -37.17 -15.96
N ASP A 172 -39.76 -37.23 -16.76
CA ASP A 172 -38.35 -36.96 -16.40
C ASP A 172 -38.13 -35.72 -15.50
N ASP A 173 -37.89 -35.97 -14.20
CA ASP A 173 -37.91 -34.99 -13.10
C ASP A 173 -37.14 -33.71 -13.38
N ALA A 174 -35.96 -33.82 -14.00
CA ALA A 174 -35.09 -32.68 -14.28
C ALA A 174 -35.71 -31.68 -15.26
N THR A 175 -36.46 -32.17 -16.25
CA THR A 175 -37.15 -31.33 -17.25
C THR A 175 -38.40 -30.69 -16.66
N ALA A 176 -39.19 -31.46 -15.90
CA ALA A 176 -40.38 -30.96 -15.22
C ALA A 176 -40.03 -29.86 -14.20
N ALA A 177 -38.95 -30.03 -13.43
CA ALA A 177 -38.45 -29.02 -12.50
C ALA A 177 -38.03 -27.71 -13.20
N LEU A 178 -37.38 -27.79 -14.37
CA LEU A 178 -36.97 -26.62 -15.16
C LEU A 178 -38.19 -25.87 -15.73
N VAL A 179 -39.18 -26.59 -16.26
CA VAL A 179 -40.42 -25.98 -16.77
C VAL A 179 -41.21 -25.33 -15.63
N ALA A 180 -41.35 -26.02 -14.49
CA ALA A 180 -42.04 -25.48 -13.31
C ALA A 180 -41.34 -24.25 -12.70
N ALA A 181 -40.00 -24.21 -12.70
CA ALA A 181 -39.25 -23.02 -12.31
C ALA A 181 -39.47 -21.86 -13.30
N THR A 182 -39.57 -22.18 -14.59
CA THR A 182 -39.83 -21.19 -15.65
C THR A 182 -41.22 -20.55 -15.50
N TYR A 183 -42.28 -21.34 -15.26
CA TYR A 183 -43.62 -20.82 -15.00
C TYR A 183 -43.72 -19.99 -13.69
N ARG A 184 -42.93 -20.29 -12.65
CA ARG A 184 -42.84 -19.40 -11.47
C ARG A 184 -42.25 -18.04 -11.81
N ASN A 185 -41.29 -17.98 -12.75
CA ASN A 185 -40.75 -16.71 -13.22
C ASN A 185 -41.82 -15.91 -14.00
N VAL A 186 -42.68 -16.56 -14.79
CA VAL A 186 -43.85 -15.90 -15.44
C VAL A 186 -44.74 -15.21 -14.40
N LEU A 187 -45.13 -15.92 -13.33
CA LEU A 187 -45.95 -15.36 -12.25
C LEU A 187 -45.25 -14.21 -11.51
N ASN A 188 -43.94 -14.35 -11.22
CA ASN A 188 -43.14 -13.29 -10.60
C ASN A 188 -43.06 -12.02 -11.48
N ASN A 189 -42.90 -12.18 -12.79
CA ASN A 189 -42.87 -11.08 -13.75
C ASN A 189 -44.22 -10.36 -13.80
N LEU A 190 -45.34 -11.10 -13.88
CA LEU A 190 -46.69 -10.53 -13.85
C LEU A 190 -46.98 -9.79 -12.53
N ALA A 191 -46.49 -10.31 -11.40
CA ALA A 191 -46.58 -9.63 -10.10
C ALA A 191 -45.76 -8.32 -10.08
N ALA A 192 -44.54 -8.33 -10.64
CA ALA A 192 -43.71 -7.13 -10.77
C ALA A 192 -44.35 -6.07 -11.69
N ALA A 193 -44.89 -6.47 -12.84
CA ALA A 193 -45.61 -5.56 -13.75
C ALA A 193 -46.78 -4.86 -13.04
N ARG A 194 -47.52 -5.59 -12.18
CA ARG A 194 -48.62 -5.03 -11.37
C ARG A 194 -48.11 -4.05 -10.31
N THR A 195 -47.03 -4.34 -9.58
CA THR A 195 -46.50 -3.43 -8.55
C THR A 195 -45.88 -2.17 -9.16
N HIS A 196 -45.18 -2.29 -10.29
CA HIS A 196 -44.64 -1.16 -11.04
C HIS A 196 -45.76 -0.24 -11.55
N ARG A 197 -46.78 -0.76 -12.25
CA ARG A 197 -47.95 0.05 -12.69
C ARG A 197 -48.65 0.76 -11.53
N ALA A 198 -48.79 0.09 -10.37
CA ALA A 198 -49.35 0.72 -9.18
C ALA A 198 -48.47 1.87 -8.63
N ALA A 199 -47.14 1.74 -8.71
CA ALA A 199 -46.19 2.80 -8.34
C ALA A 199 -46.22 3.97 -9.34
N ALA A 200 -46.23 3.70 -10.64
CA ALA A 200 -46.40 4.71 -11.69
C ALA A 200 -47.69 5.54 -11.49
N ALA A 201 -48.83 4.87 -11.27
CA ALA A 201 -50.10 5.53 -10.99
C ALA A 201 -50.08 6.35 -9.69
N ARG A 202 -49.34 5.91 -8.65
CA ARG A 202 -49.14 6.69 -7.41
C ARG A 202 -48.32 7.96 -7.65
N LEU A 203 -47.24 7.86 -8.43
CA LEU A 203 -46.40 9.00 -8.80
C LEU A 203 -47.16 10.01 -9.67
N GLN A 204 -47.96 9.54 -10.62
CA GLN A 204 -48.83 10.38 -11.46
C GLN A 204 -49.88 11.14 -10.63
N ARG A 205 -50.52 10.49 -9.64
CA ARG A 205 -51.44 11.15 -8.69
C ARG A 205 -50.74 12.17 -7.79
N LEU A 206 -49.51 11.86 -7.35
CA LEU A 206 -48.70 12.81 -6.56
C LEU A 206 -48.41 14.05 -7.39
N ARG A 207 -47.96 13.87 -8.64
CA ARG A 207 -47.67 14.94 -9.59
C ARG A 207 -48.86 15.87 -9.83
N ALA A 208 -50.08 15.32 -9.94
CA ALA A 208 -51.30 16.12 -10.09
C ALA A 208 -51.63 16.98 -8.86
N ASN A 209 -51.32 16.50 -7.66
CA ASN A 209 -51.76 17.12 -6.40
C ASN A 209 -50.68 18.00 -5.73
N ALA A 210 -49.39 17.76 -5.99
CA ALA A 210 -48.29 18.48 -5.34
C ALA A 210 -48.32 20.01 -5.59
N PRO A 211 -48.53 20.52 -6.82
CA PRO A 211 -48.56 21.97 -7.06
C PRO A 211 -49.67 22.72 -6.30
N GLN A 212 -50.75 22.04 -5.91
CA GLN A 212 -51.77 22.62 -5.04
C GLN A 212 -51.25 22.71 -3.60
N ARG A 213 -50.68 21.62 -3.06
CA ARG A 213 -50.10 21.59 -1.72
C ARG A 213 -48.95 22.59 -1.54
N THR A 214 -48.08 22.74 -2.54
CA THR A 214 -47.00 23.74 -2.51
C THR A 214 -47.55 25.16 -2.34
N ARG A 215 -48.70 25.48 -2.95
CA ARG A 215 -49.39 26.78 -2.78
C ARG A 215 -50.06 26.90 -1.41
N GLU A 216 -50.68 25.84 -0.91
CA GLU A 216 -51.26 25.79 0.44
C GLU A 216 -50.19 26.02 1.52
N VAL A 217 -49.01 25.41 1.38
CA VAL A 217 -47.87 25.57 2.30
C VAL A 217 -47.24 26.96 2.16
N ARG A 218 -46.97 27.46 0.94
CA ARG A 218 -46.43 28.82 0.75
C ARG A 218 -47.38 29.92 1.24
N ARG A 219 -48.69 29.76 1.05
CA ARG A 219 -49.66 30.71 1.61
C ARG A 219 -49.64 30.72 3.14
N ALA A 220 -49.51 29.55 3.77
CA ALA A 220 -49.36 29.47 5.22
C ALA A 220 -48.02 30.07 5.72
N LEU A 221 -46.98 30.09 4.88
CA LEU A 221 -45.73 30.81 5.14
C LEU A 221 -45.96 32.33 5.08
N GLU A 222 -46.60 32.84 4.02
CA GLU A 222 -46.95 34.25 3.85
C GLU A 222 -47.86 34.79 4.98
N GLU A 223 -48.81 33.96 5.46
CA GLU A 223 -49.68 34.29 6.60
C GLU A 223 -48.92 34.23 7.96
N ALA A 224 -47.83 33.46 8.07
CA ALA A 224 -46.96 33.41 9.23
C ALA A 224 -45.95 34.57 9.27
N ASP A 225 -45.26 34.87 8.16
CA ASP A 225 -44.32 35.98 8.03
C ASP A 225 -45.00 37.36 8.19
N ALA A 226 -46.31 37.44 7.96
CA ALA A 226 -47.14 38.63 8.22
C ALA A 226 -47.60 38.77 9.69
N SER A 227 -47.30 37.81 10.55
CA SER A 227 -47.61 37.83 11.99
C SER A 227 -46.40 38.31 12.81
N ASP A 228 -46.61 39.06 13.89
CA ASP A 228 -45.50 39.59 14.71
C ASP A 228 -44.65 38.43 15.29
N PRO A 229 -43.31 38.41 15.07
CA PRO A 229 -42.46 37.23 15.29
C PRO A 229 -42.13 36.92 16.76
N VAL A 230 -42.77 37.62 17.69
CA VAL A 230 -42.67 37.41 19.14
C VAL A 230 -44.09 37.17 19.66
N PRO A 231 -44.44 35.93 20.08
CA PRO A 231 -45.71 35.68 20.75
C PRO A 231 -45.84 36.60 21.97
N ALA A 232 -46.90 37.43 22.00
CA ALA A 232 -47.12 38.41 23.04
C ALA A 232 -47.30 37.71 24.41
N LEU A 233 -46.19 37.56 25.14
CA LEU A 233 -46.12 36.94 26.46
C LEU A 233 -47.15 37.64 27.38
N PRO A 234 -48.26 36.98 27.76
CA PRO A 234 -49.40 37.67 28.35
C PRO A 234 -49.00 38.32 29.68
N ASP A 235 -49.52 39.53 29.92
CA ASP A 235 -49.24 40.36 31.10
C ASP A 235 -49.91 39.83 32.38
N ALA A 236 -49.65 38.57 32.70
CA ALA A 236 -49.73 38.08 34.06
C ALA A 236 -48.72 38.86 34.93
N ALA A 237 -49.20 39.42 36.04
CA ALA A 237 -48.41 40.28 36.90
C ALA A 237 -47.19 39.54 37.49
N ASP A 238 -46.00 39.92 37.01
CA ASP A 238 -44.67 39.65 37.59
C ASP A 238 -44.39 38.16 37.94
N PRO A 239 -44.37 37.25 36.94
CA PRO A 239 -44.28 35.80 37.16
C PRO A 239 -43.05 35.34 37.96
N THR A 240 -43.20 34.19 38.62
CA THR A 240 -42.13 33.59 39.42
C THR A 240 -41.01 32.99 38.54
N PRO A 241 -39.77 32.89 39.05
CA PRO A 241 -38.68 32.25 38.33
C PRO A 241 -39.01 30.82 37.88
N ASP A 242 -39.66 30.02 38.73
CA ASP A 242 -40.03 28.62 38.42
C ASP A 242 -41.11 28.48 37.34
N GLU A 243 -41.97 29.49 37.17
CA GLU A 243 -42.97 29.53 36.09
C GLU A 243 -42.31 29.86 34.75
N LEU A 244 -41.38 30.82 34.74
CA LEU A 244 -40.56 31.15 33.57
C LEU A 244 -39.64 29.99 33.19
N ASP A 245 -39.01 29.32 34.17
CA ASP A 245 -38.13 28.16 33.96
C ASP A 245 -38.91 26.96 33.37
N ARG A 246 -40.15 26.73 33.81
CA ARG A 246 -41.02 25.68 33.22
C ARG A 246 -41.40 25.99 31.78
N ARG A 247 -41.77 27.23 31.47
CA ARG A 247 -42.11 27.68 30.10
C ARG A 247 -40.90 27.60 29.18
N LEU A 248 -39.72 28.01 29.66
CA LEU A 248 -38.46 27.90 28.93
C LEU A 248 -38.14 26.44 28.58
N ARG A 249 -38.26 25.50 29.53
CA ARG A 249 -38.05 24.07 29.26
C ARG A 249 -39.05 23.50 28.25
N GLN A 250 -40.27 24.01 28.21
CA GLN A 250 -41.26 23.62 27.21
C GLN A 250 -40.85 24.13 25.83
N ALA A 251 -40.62 25.44 25.68
CA ALA A 251 -40.17 26.03 24.41
C ALA A 251 -38.84 25.42 23.91
N GLN A 252 -37.94 25.00 24.79
CA GLN A 252 -36.72 24.25 24.42
C GLN A 252 -37.00 22.83 23.91
N ALA A 253 -38.05 22.16 24.40
CA ALA A 253 -38.48 20.86 23.87
C ALA A 253 -39.18 21.01 22.52
N ASP A 254 -39.96 22.09 22.36
CA ASP A 254 -40.65 22.43 21.11
C ASP A 254 -39.65 22.90 20.03
N GLU A 255 -38.62 23.70 20.38
CA GLU A 255 -37.47 23.99 19.49
C GLU A 255 -36.77 22.70 19.04
N ALA A 256 -36.51 21.76 19.95
CA ALA A 256 -35.86 20.49 19.63
C ALA A 256 -36.72 19.62 18.70
N ALA A 257 -38.05 19.64 18.85
CA ALA A 257 -38.97 18.95 17.96
C ALA A 257 -39.01 19.60 16.56
N ALA A 258 -39.07 20.93 16.48
CA ALA A 258 -39.01 21.68 15.22
C ALA A 258 -37.68 21.45 14.48
N ALA A 259 -36.55 21.43 15.19
CA ALA A 259 -35.23 21.16 14.64
C ALA A 259 -35.10 19.72 14.08
N LEU A 260 -35.71 18.73 14.74
CA LEU A 260 -35.76 17.35 14.23
C LEU A 260 -36.63 17.23 12.97
N ASN A 261 -37.77 17.93 12.91
CA ASN A 261 -38.64 17.98 11.73
C ASN A 261 -37.93 18.62 10.53
N LEU A 262 -37.25 19.76 10.73
CA LEU A 262 -36.46 20.42 9.70
C LEU A 262 -35.33 19.50 9.18
N ALA A 263 -34.63 18.78 10.07
CA ALA A 263 -33.55 17.87 9.68
C ALA A 263 -34.03 16.67 8.83
N ASP A 264 -35.20 16.10 9.15
CA ASP A 264 -35.83 15.03 8.35
C ASP A 264 -36.26 15.56 6.96
N LEU A 265 -36.83 16.77 6.90
CA LEU A 265 -37.18 17.42 5.62
C LEU A 265 -35.94 17.75 4.76
N GLU A 266 -34.86 18.27 5.36
CA GLU A 266 -33.61 18.49 4.65
C GLU A 266 -32.98 17.18 4.14
N GLN A 267 -33.01 16.10 4.93
CA GLN A 267 -32.53 14.79 4.49
C GLN A 267 -33.36 14.27 3.31
N ARG A 268 -34.70 14.31 3.39
CA ARG A 268 -35.60 13.88 2.30
C ARG A 268 -35.38 14.67 1.02
N LEU A 269 -35.04 15.95 1.11
CA LEU A 269 -34.73 16.82 -0.02
C LEU A 269 -33.36 16.48 -0.65
N VAL A 270 -32.35 16.15 0.15
CA VAL A 270 -31.06 15.61 -0.34
C VAL A 270 -31.27 14.26 -1.04
N ASP A 271 -32.05 13.35 -0.46
CA ASP A 271 -32.38 12.06 -1.08
C ASP A 271 -33.18 12.25 -2.39
N ALA A 272 -34.10 13.22 -2.46
CA ALA A 272 -34.87 13.53 -3.66
C ALA A 272 -34.06 14.20 -4.79
N SER A 273 -33.04 14.99 -4.45
CA SER A 273 -32.19 15.70 -5.43
C SER A 273 -31.09 14.81 -6.03
N LEU A 274 -30.55 13.85 -5.28
CA LEU A 274 -29.53 12.89 -5.77
C LEU A 274 -30.13 11.78 -6.67
N ARG A 275 -31.38 11.40 -6.42
CA ARG A 275 -32.06 10.25 -7.03
C ARG A 275 -32.17 10.24 -8.58
N PRO A 276 -32.33 11.37 -9.30
CA PRO A 276 -32.38 11.39 -10.77
C PRO A 276 -31.16 10.80 -11.48
N GLY A 277 -29.99 10.77 -10.84
CA GLY A 277 -28.80 10.09 -11.39
C GLY A 277 -29.02 8.59 -11.50
N ALA A 278 -29.41 7.94 -10.40
CA ALA A 278 -29.69 6.51 -10.35
C ALA A 278 -30.91 6.11 -11.20
N VAL A 279 -31.99 6.92 -11.19
CA VAL A 279 -33.18 6.69 -12.02
C VAL A 279 -32.84 6.68 -13.51
N ARG A 280 -32.04 7.63 -14.00
CA ARG A 280 -31.60 7.67 -15.41
C ARG A 280 -30.67 6.51 -15.78
N GLN A 281 -29.88 6.00 -14.84
CA GLN A 281 -29.04 4.81 -15.05
C GLN A 281 -29.87 3.52 -15.09
N ARG A 282 -30.85 3.32 -14.20
CA ARG A 282 -31.73 2.13 -14.27
C ARG A 282 -32.64 2.21 -15.50
N LEU A 283 -33.16 3.38 -15.85
CA LEU A 283 -33.99 3.57 -17.04
C LEU A 283 -33.27 3.16 -18.34
N SER A 284 -31.99 3.54 -18.51
CA SER A 284 -31.22 3.14 -19.69
C SER A 284 -30.83 1.66 -19.68
N ALA A 285 -30.57 1.07 -18.51
CA ALA A 285 -30.34 -0.37 -18.37
C ALA A 285 -31.61 -1.19 -18.68
N ALA A 286 -32.76 -0.84 -18.10
CA ALA A 286 -34.04 -1.51 -18.34
C ALA A 286 -34.46 -1.41 -19.81
N ALA A 287 -34.26 -0.25 -20.46
CA ALA A 287 -34.50 -0.10 -21.90
C ALA A 287 -33.59 -0.98 -22.77
N GLN A 288 -32.33 -1.20 -22.37
CA GLN A 288 -31.42 -2.13 -23.05
C GLN A 288 -31.82 -3.59 -22.81
N GLU A 289 -32.24 -3.94 -21.59
CA GLU A 289 -32.77 -5.27 -21.24
C GLU A 289 -34.02 -5.59 -22.05
N ALA A 290 -34.98 -4.66 -22.15
CA ALA A 290 -36.19 -4.78 -22.95
C ALA A 290 -35.90 -4.93 -24.45
N ALA A 291 -35.00 -4.11 -25.01
CA ALA A 291 -34.57 -4.23 -26.40
C ALA A 291 -33.93 -5.60 -26.69
N ALA A 292 -33.04 -6.07 -25.82
CA ALA A 292 -32.38 -7.37 -25.96
C ALA A 292 -33.31 -8.56 -25.70
N ILE A 293 -34.48 -8.39 -25.08
CA ILE A 293 -35.55 -9.40 -25.05
C ILE A 293 -36.36 -9.36 -26.35
N THR A 294 -36.70 -8.16 -26.84
CA THR A 294 -37.45 -7.95 -28.09
C THR A 294 -36.73 -8.58 -29.29
N GLU A 295 -35.40 -8.43 -29.38
CA GLU A 295 -34.56 -9.03 -30.43
C GLU A 295 -34.59 -10.57 -30.38
N ARG A 296 -34.48 -11.17 -29.19
CA ARG A 296 -34.58 -12.63 -28.99
C ARG A 296 -35.97 -13.21 -29.26
N LEU A 297 -37.03 -12.43 -29.07
CA LEU A 297 -38.39 -12.82 -29.45
C LEU A 297 -38.57 -12.84 -30.98
N ALA A 298 -37.89 -11.95 -31.71
CA ALA A 298 -37.92 -11.92 -33.18
C ALA A 298 -37.14 -13.09 -33.82
N ASP A 299 -36.03 -13.51 -33.23
CA ASP A 299 -35.18 -14.62 -33.74
C ASP A 299 -35.71 -16.05 -33.42
N SER A 300 -36.93 -16.18 -32.92
CA SER A 300 -37.39 -17.42 -32.26
C SER A 300 -37.75 -18.59 -33.21
N SER A 301 -36.79 -19.48 -33.47
CA SER A 301 -37.05 -20.84 -34.03
C SER A 301 -36.00 -21.89 -33.62
N PRO A 302 -36.00 -22.36 -32.35
CA PRO A 302 -35.07 -23.38 -31.86
C PRO A 302 -35.54 -24.81 -32.22
N ALA A 303 -35.04 -25.37 -33.32
CA ALA A 303 -35.31 -26.75 -33.69
C ALA A 303 -34.76 -27.76 -32.66
N GLY A 304 -35.60 -28.66 -32.15
CA GLY A 304 -35.20 -29.82 -31.34
C GLY A 304 -35.46 -29.76 -29.83
N GLN A 305 -36.15 -28.74 -29.30
CA GLN A 305 -36.58 -28.69 -27.89
C GLN A 305 -38.01 -29.23 -27.70
N PRO A 306 -38.37 -29.78 -26.51
CA PRO A 306 -39.75 -30.18 -26.22
C PRO A 306 -40.67 -28.94 -26.15
N SER A 307 -41.85 -29.04 -26.77
CA SER A 307 -42.75 -27.90 -27.00
C SER A 307 -43.15 -27.14 -25.73
N THR A 308 -43.40 -27.85 -24.63
CA THR A 308 -43.80 -27.26 -23.34
C THR A 308 -42.71 -26.40 -22.69
N LEU A 309 -41.43 -26.69 -22.96
CA LEU A 309 -40.31 -25.86 -22.51
C LEU A 309 -40.19 -24.59 -23.38
N VAL A 310 -40.47 -24.70 -24.69
CA VAL A 310 -40.47 -23.56 -25.61
C VAL A 310 -41.64 -22.61 -25.29
N GLU A 311 -42.85 -23.15 -25.03
CA GLU A 311 -44.03 -22.41 -24.55
C GLU A 311 -43.70 -21.63 -23.26
N ALA A 312 -43.18 -22.32 -22.24
CA ALA A 312 -42.80 -21.70 -20.97
C ALA A 312 -41.70 -20.63 -21.11
N GLN A 313 -40.68 -20.87 -21.94
CA GLN A 313 -39.62 -19.88 -22.20
C GLN A 313 -40.15 -18.65 -22.95
N HIS A 314 -41.06 -18.83 -23.90
CA HIS A 314 -41.68 -17.74 -24.65
C HIS A 314 -42.53 -16.86 -23.73
N TRP A 315 -43.41 -17.45 -22.90
CA TRP A 315 -44.18 -16.71 -21.90
C TRP A 315 -43.30 -16.01 -20.86
N ALA A 316 -42.18 -16.63 -20.45
CA ALA A 316 -41.24 -16.02 -19.52
C ALA A 316 -40.49 -14.80 -20.12
N GLN A 317 -40.20 -14.81 -21.43
CA GLN A 317 -39.64 -13.64 -22.12
C GLN A 317 -40.69 -12.53 -22.31
N LEU A 318 -41.91 -12.91 -22.73
CA LEU A 318 -42.99 -11.97 -23.02
C LEU A 318 -43.48 -11.23 -21.76
N THR A 319 -43.62 -11.94 -20.63
CA THR A 319 -43.95 -11.31 -19.33
C THR A 319 -42.78 -10.55 -18.71
N ALA A 320 -41.52 -10.95 -18.96
CA ALA A 320 -40.35 -10.18 -18.54
C ALA A 320 -40.28 -8.82 -19.26
N LEU A 321 -40.64 -8.79 -20.56
CA LEU A 321 -40.77 -7.55 -21.32
C LEU A 321 -41.87 -6.65 -20.73
N GLU A 322 -43.04 -7.22 -20.41
CA GLU A 322 -44.13 -6.47 -19.76
C GLU A 322 -43.73 -5.88 -18.39
N ALA A 323 -42.97 -6.62 -17.59
CA ALA A 323 -42.44 -6.16 -16.31
C ALA A 323 -41.43 -5.01 -16.46
N LEU A 324 -40.54 -5.09 -17.46
CA LEU A 324 -39.58 -4.03 -17.78
C LEU A 324 -40.25 -2.79 -18.36
N ASP A 325 -41.24 -2.94 -19.25
CA ASP A 325 -42.02 -1.81 -19.78
C ASP A 325 -42.74 -1.06 -18.64
N ALA A 326 -43.29 -1.78 -17.66
CA ALA A 326 -43.88 -1.19 -16.45
C ALA A 326 -42.84 -0.54 -15.52
N GLU A 327 -41.64 -1.11 -15.37
CA GLU A 327 -40.54 -0.49 -14.62
C GLU A 327 -40.10 0.82 -15.30
N ILE A 328 -39.94 0.80 -16.63
CA ILE A 328 -39.60 1.97 -17.47
C ILE A 328 -40.65 3.07 -17.29
N GLU A 329 -41.95 2.76 -17.38
CA GLU A 329 -43.03 3.71 -17.10
C GLU A 329 -42.92 4.29 -15.68
N THR A 330 -42.65 3.45 -14.67
CA THR A 330 -42.49 3.89 -13.28
C THR A 330 -41.32 4.86 -13.12
N LEU A 331 -40.17 4.56 -13.73
CA LEU A 331 -38.96 5.38 -13.68
C LEU A 331 -39.14 6.70 -14.44
N GLN A 332 -39.88 6.68 -15.55
CA GLN A 332 -40.29 7.90 -16.26
C GLN A 332 -41.22 8.77 -15.41
N GLN A 333 -42.25 8.20 -14.77
CA GLN A 333 -43.13 8.96 -13.88
C GLN A 333 -42.40 9.45 -12.61
N GLU A 334 -41.41 8.72 -12.10
CA GLU A 334 -40.57 9.20 -10.99
C GLU A 334 -39.71 10.40 -11.42
N LEU A 335 -39.12 10.37 -12.62
CA LEU A 335 -38.36 11.50 -13.17
C LEU A 335 -39.26 12.71 -13.48
N LEU A 336 -40.46 12.48 -14.03
CA LEU A 336 -41.43 13.53 -14.39
C LEU A 336 -42.11 14.18 -13.19
N SER A 337 -42.22 13.48 -12.05
CA SER A 337 -42.76 14.01 -10.79
C SER A 337 -41.70 14.56 -9.84
N GLN A 338 -40.41 14.48 -10.20
CA GLN A 338 -39.32 14.96 -9.36
C GLN A 338 -39.34 16.48 -9.10
N PRO A 339 -39.57 17.39 -10.09
CA PRO A 339 -39.58 18.83 -9.79
C PRO A 339 -40.74 19.20 -8.86
N ASP A 340 -41.96 18.68 -9.10
CA ASP A 340 -43.12 18.93 -8.25
C ASP A 340 -42.93 18.40 -6.81
N ARG A 341 -42.14 17.31 -6.64
CA ARG A 341 -41.76 16.75 -5.34
C ARG A 341 -40.71 17.57 -4.61
N VAL A 342 -39.72 18.09 -5.33
CA VAL A 342 -38.68 18.96 -4.73
C VAL A 342 -39.31 20.28 -4.32
N GLU A 343 -40.11 20.92 -5.18
CA GLU A 343 -40.75 22.20 -4.86
C GLU A 343 -41.68 22.11 -3.64
N LEU A 344 -42.38 20.98 -3.46
CA LEU A 344 -43.18 20.72 -2.25
C LEU A 344 -42.30 20.53 -1.01
N LEU A 345 -41.22 19.75 -1.08
CA LEU A 345 -40.29 19.56 0.03
C LEU A 345 -39.54 20.84 0.39
N GLU A 346 -39.29 21.73 -0.58
CA GLU A 346 -38.74 23.06 -0.34
C GLU A 346 -39.73 23.94 0.44
N ALA A 347 -40.99 23.99 0.03
CA ALA A 347 -42.02 24.72 0.78
C ALA A 347 -42.25 24.15 2.20
N GLU A 348 -42.26 22.82 2.35
CA GLU A 348 -42.37 22.16 3.66
C GLU A 348 -41.14 22.44 4.55
N ARG A 349 -39.92 22.43 3.99
CA ARG A 349 -38.67 22.84 4.66
C ARG A 349 -38.73 24.29 5.10
N ASP A 350 -39.09 25.21 4.22
CA ASP A 350 -39.05 26.65 4.49
C ASP A 350 -40.03 27.02 5.60
N ARG A 351 -41.22 26.39 5.59
CA ARG A 351 -42.15 26.48 6.72
C ARG A 351 -41.52 25.95 8.03
N ALA A 352 -40.94 24.75 8.02
CA ALA A 352 -40.30 24.20 9.22
C ALA A 352 -39.11 25.04 9.73
N ALA A 353 -38.46 25.81 8.85
CA ALA A 353 -37.43 26.77 9.21
C ALA A 353 -38.00 28.04 9.87
N THR A 354 -39.12 28.58 9.37
CA THR A 354 -39.86 29.69 10.02
C THR A 354 -40.44 29.26 11.36
N ASP A 355 -41.06 28.06 11.43
CA ASP A 355 -41.59 27.49 12.68
C ASP A 355 -40.46 27.36 13.74
N LEU A 356 -39.28 26.85 13.35
CA LEU A 356 -38.08 26.78 14.23
C LEU A 356 -37.53 28.17 14.62
N ALA A 357 -37.61 29.17 13.74
CA ALA A 357 -37.19 30.53 14.06
C ALA A 357 -38.11 31.18 15.10
N ALA A 358 -39.43 30.95 15.01
CA ALA A 358 -40.41 31.44 15.99
C ALA A 358 -40.16 30.83 17.38
N GLU A 359 -39.93 29.50 17.48
CA GLU A 359 -39.61 28.86 18.76
C GLU A 359 -38.28 29.37 19.34
N ARG A 360 -37.26 29.63 18.51
CA ARG A 360 -36.01 30.25 18.97
C ARG A 360 -36.20 31.66 19.52
N ASN A 361 -36.99 32.49 18.85
CA ASN A 361 -37.31 33.83 19.34
C ASN A 361 -38.05 33.76 20.69
N LEU A 362 -38.97 32.80 20.85
CA LEU A 362 -39.67 32.55 22.11
C LEU A 362 -38.72 32.06 23.22
N VAL A 363 -37.82 31.13 22.91
CA VAL A 363 -36.77 30.64 23.83
C VAL A 363 -35.86 31.77 24.28
N SER A 364 -35.38 32.62 23.36
CA SER A 364 -34.50 33.75 23.68
C SER A 364 -35.24 34.81 24.52
N ALA A 365 -36.46 35.21 24.13
CA ALA A 365 -37.29 36.14 24.91
C ALA A 365 -37.66 35.62 26.32
N LEU A 366 -37.84 34.30 26.49
CA LEU A 366 -38.02 33.69 27.81
C LEU A 366 -36.72 33.67 28.63
N GLN A 367 -35.56 33.47 28.00
CA GLN A 367 -34.26 33.56 28.67
C GLN A 367 -33.98 34.98 29.16
N ASP A 368 -34.22 36.01 28.34
CA ASP A 368 -34.11 37.43 28.73
C ASP A 368 -35.01 37.78 29.92
N ARG A 369 -36.29 37.40 29.85
CA ARG A 369 -37.25 37.72 30.93
C ARG A 369 -36.91 36.96 32.22
N LEU A 370 -36.33 35.76 32.11
CA LEU A 370 -35.80 34.97 33.23
C LEU A 370 -34.48 35.53 33.79
N SER A 371 -33.54 35.98 32.95
CA SER A 371 -32.25 36.53 33.37
C SER A 371 -32.45 37.86 34.12
N GLN A 372 -33.31 38.75 33.59
CA GLN A 372 -33.73 39.98 34.27
C GLN A 372 -34.43 39.69 35.61
N ARG A 373 -35.27 38.65 35.69
CA ARG A 373 -35.95 38.24 36.94
C ARG A 373 -34.97 37.66 37.96
N ARG A 374 -34.10 36.73 37.56
CA ARG A 374 -33.03 36.15 38.40
C ARG A 374 -32.07 37.24 38.91
N ARG A 375 -31.78 38.27 38.11
CA ARG A 375 -30.98 39.43 38.51
C ARG A 375 -31.66 40.27 39.59
N ARG A 376 -32.93 40.66 39.41
CA ARG A 376 -33.71 41.39 40.43
C ARG A 376 -33.84 40.61 41.73
N ASP A 377 -34.10 39.30 41.66
CA ASP A 377 -34.14 38.38 42.81
C ASP A 377 -32.79 38.32 43.55
N THR A 378 -31.66 38.37 42.83
CA THR A 378 -30.32 38.40 43.42
C THR A 378 -29.99 39.76 44.05
N GLU A 379 -30.34 40.86 43.39
CA GLU A 379 -30.20 42.23 43.90
C GLU A 379 -31.06 42.46 45.16
N GLN A 380 -32.29 41.92 45.19
CA GLN A 380 -33.15 41.88 46.37
C GLN A 380 -32.61 40.95 47.47
N THR A 381 -32.06 39.79 47.13
CA THR A 381 -31.42 38.89 48.11
C THR A 381 -30.20 39.56 48.76
N LEU A 382 -29.40 40.30 47.99
CA LEU A 382 -28.25 41.07 48.49
C LEU A 382 -28.68 42.21 49.43
N ALA A 383 -29.79 42.89 49.14
CA ALA A 383 -30.37 43.88 50.04
C ALA A 383 -30.95 43.24 51.32
N ALA A 384 -31.59 42.08 51.19
CA ALA A 384 -32.20 41.35 52.31
C ALA A 384 -31.20 40.65 53.27
N VAL A 385 -29.88 40.69 52.99
CA VAL A 385 -28.81 40.34 53.96
C VAL A 385 -28.56 41.53 54.89
N ASP A 386 -29.64 42.04 55.48
CA ASP A 386 -29.65 43.26 56.26
C ASP A 386 -28.97 43.04 57.62
N LEU A 387 -27.89 43.78 57.86
CA LEU A 387 -27.02 43.61 59.03
C LEU A 387 -27.69 44.00 60.36
N GLU A 388 -28.87 44.62 60.30
CA GLU A 388 -29.65 45.06 61.46
C GLU A 388 -30.47 43.92 62.07
N ALA A 389 -30.89 42.93 61.28
CA ALA A 389 -31.70 41.79 61.73
C ALA A 389 -30.98 40.80 62.67
N LEU A 390 -29.67 40.97 62.88
CA LEU A 390 -28.81 40.05 63.65
C LEU A 390 -28.73 40.39 65.16
N GLY A 391 -29.07 41.62 65.55
CA GLY A 391 -28.97 42.09 66.94
C GLY A 391 -27.59 41.88 67.57
N ASP A 392 -27.56 41.55 68.87
CA ASP A 392 -26.35 41.38 69.68
C ASP A 392 -25.41 40.24 69.22
N GLY A 393 -25.82 39.40 68.25
CA GLY A 393 -24.99 38.31 67.72
C GLY A 393 -23.91 38.74 66.71
N ARG A 394 -23.93 40.00 66.28
CA ARG A 394 -23.20 40.52 65.10
C ARG A 394 -21.66 40.39 65.17
N ASP A 395 -21.08 40.37 66.36
CA ASP A 395 -19.62 40.30 66.55
C ASP A 395 -19.07 38.87 66.67
N GLN A 396 -19.93 37.83 66.58
CA GLN A 396 -19.46 36.44 66.62
C GLN A 396 -18.76 36.05 65.30
N PRO A 397 -17.53 35.49 65.35
CA PRO A 397 -16.74 35.24 64.14
C PRO A 397 -17.39 34.22 63.19
N GLN A 398 -18.17 33.26 63.70
CA GLN A 398 -18.89 32.27 62.90
C GLN A 398 -20.04 32.88 62.08
N ILE A 399 -20.67 33.94 62.59
CA ILE A 399 -21.71 34.69 61.86
C ILE A 399 -21.05 35.59 60.82
N GLN A 400 -19.95 36.27 61.17
CA GLN A 400 -19.14 37.07 60.26
C GLN A 400 -18.63 36.26 59.06
N THR A 401 -18.06 35.06 59.28
CA THR A 401 -17.62 34.19 58.17
C THR A 401 -18.77 33.72 57.29
N LEU A 402 -19.92 33.35 57.88
CA LEU A 402 -21.07 32.86 57.12
C LEU A 402 -21.70 33.96 56.25
N ILE A 403 -21.71 35.21 56.72
CA ILE A 403 -22.11 36.40 55.93
C ILE A 403 -21.09 36.69 54.82
N GLY A 404 -19.79 36.47 55.08
CA GLY A 404 -18.73 36.53 54.06
C GLY A 404 -18.98 35.54 52.91
N ASP A 405 -19.15 34.26 53.24
CA ASP A 405 -19.51 33.18 52.30
C ASP A 405 -20.77 33.53 51.48
N ILE A 406 -21.83 34.03 52.13
CA ILE A 406 -23.09 34.42 51.47
C ILE A 406 -22.86 35.55 50.46
N ARG A 407 -22.02 36.55 50.79
CA ARG A 407 -21.67 37.64 49.86
C ARG A 407 -20.82 37.15 48.70
N GLU A 408 -19.78 36.34 48.95
CA GLU A 408 -18.94 35.76 47.88
C GLU A 408 -19.78 34.92 46.91
N LEU A 409 -20.72 34.12 47.42
CA LEU A 409 -21.64 33.33 46.59
C LEU A 409 -22.59 34.20 45.78
N ALA A 410 -23.11 35.30 46.35
CA ALA A 410 -24.02 36.21 45.66
C ALA A 410 -23.33 37.09 44.61
N THR A 411 -22.09 37.55 44.85
CA THR A 411 -21.28 38.20 43.80
C THR A 411 -20.93 37.21 42.70
N THR A 412 -20.49 36.00 43.05
CA THR A 412 -20.19 34.93 42.09
C THR A 412 -21.42 34.56 41.24
N LEU A 413 -22.62 34.54 41.81
CA LEU A 413 -23.89 34.30 41.11
C LEU A 413 -24.20 35.40 40.09
N SER A 414 -24.00 36.67 40.48
CA SER A 414 -24.22 37.83 39.61
C SER A 414 -23.20 37.90 38.46
N GLU A 415 -21.92 37.64 38.75
CA GLU A 415 -20.86 37.52 37.75
C GLU A 415 -21.12 36.35 36.77
N LEU A 416 -21.52 35.19 37.29
CA LEU A 416 -21.93 34.04 36.47
C LEU A 416 -23.04 34.41 35.49
N GLY A 417 -24.10 35.07 35.96
CA GLY A 417 -25.20 35.54 35.12
C GLY A 417 -24.72 36.47 34.01
N ALA A 418 -23.87 37.45 34.34
CA ALA A 418 -23.28 38.36 33.36
C ALA A 418 -22.29 37.70 32.38
N THR A 419 -21.73 36.52 32.70
CA THR A 419 -20.91 35.72 31.78
C THR A 419 -21.72 34.74 30.94
N LEU A 420 -22.79 34.14 31.49
CA LEU A 420 -23.73 33.29 30.75
C LEU A 420 -24.44 34.08 29.64
N GLU A 421 -24.83 35.32 29.94
CA GLU A 421 -25.42 36.26 28.97
C GLU A 421 -24.53 36.42 27.72
N ARG A 422 -23.22 36.64 27.91
CA ARG A 422 -22.27 36.75 26.78
C ARG A 422 -22.12 35.45 26.01
N VAL A 423 -22.10 34.31 26.71
CA VAL A 423 -22.01 32.98 26.08
C VAL A 423 -23.27 32.66 25.25
N ASN A 424 -24.44 33.13 25.66
CA ASN A 424 -25.67 33.02 24.86
C ASN A 424 -25.58 33.90 23.60
N GLN A 425 -25.08 35.13 23.71
CA GLN A 425 -24.86 36.03 22.56
C GLN A 425 -23.77 35.48 21.60
N ASP A 426 -22.70 34.87 22.13
CA ASP A 426 -21.69 34.16 21.34
C ASP A 426 -22.28 32.91 20.65
N LYS A 427 -23.23 32.21 21.30
CA LYS A 427 -23.97 31.07 20.72
C LYS A 427 -24.85 31.52 19.55
N GLU A 428 -25.65 32.57 19.71
CA GLU A 428 -26.52 33.10 18.64
C GLU A 428 -25.69 33.65 17.45
N THR A 429 -24.63 34.40 17.71
CA THR A 429 -23.73 34.92 16.66
C THR A 429 -22.90 33.82 16.00
N THR A 430 -22.63 32.70 16.66
CA THR A 430 -21.97 31.54 16.03
C THR A 430 -22.97 30.68 15.24
N ALA A 431 -24.19 30.48 15.73
CA ALA A 431 -25.24 29.76 15.02
C ALA A 431 -25.64 30.45 13.71
N SER A 432 -25.79 31.77 13.71
CA SER A 432 -26.07 32.56 12.49
C SER A 432 -24.94 32.48 11.46
N ARG A 433 -23.66 32.58 11.88
CA ARG A 433 -22.50 32.36 11.00
C ARG A 433 -22.45 30.95 10.40
N LEU A 434 -22.85 29.92 11.16
CA LEU A 434 -22.95 28.55 10.66
C LEU A 434 -24.01 28.43 9.57
N GLU A 435 -25.18 29.06 9.73
CA GLU A 435 -26.24 28.98 8.73
C GLU A 435 -25.93 29.83 7.49
N GLU A 436 -25.32 31.01 7.62
CA GLU A 436 -24.82 31.79 6.48
C GLU A 436 -23.84 30.94 5.64
N LEU A 437 -22.91 30.23 6.30
CA LEU A 437 -21.95 29.34 5.64
C LEU A 437 -22.64 28.15 4.94
N ARG A 438 -23.69 27.57 5.54
CA ARG A 438 -24.51 26.53 4.91
C ARG A 438 -25.24 27.05 3.68
N GLN A 439 -25.90 28.21 3.77
CA GLN A 439 -26.63 28.82 2.66
C GLN A 439 -25.67 29.17 1.50
N ARG A 440 -24.50 29.74 1.79
CA ARG A 440 -23.44 29.98 0.80
C ARG A 440 -23.00 28.69 0.09
N PHE A 441 -22.70 27.63 0.84
CA PHE A 441 -22.29 26.34 0.29
C PHE A 441 -23.40 25.70 -0.58
N ARG A 442 -24.64 25.67 -0.07
CA ARG A 442 -25.83 25.21 -0.81
C ARG A 442 -25.99 25.97 -2.12
N SER A 443 -25.98 27.30 -2.09
CA SER A 443 -26.14 28.12 -3.29
C SER A 443 -25.00 27.92 -4.29
N THR A 444 -23.76 27.75 -3.83
CA THR A 444 -22.60 27.53 -4.71
C THR A 444 -22.66 26.17 -5.39
N ARG A 445 -23.12 25.14 -4.68
CA ARG A 445 -23.38 23.82 -5.24
C ARG A 445 -24.48 23.87 -6.31
N GLN A 446 -25.62 24.47 -6.00
CA GLN A 446 -26.75 24.62 -6.93
C GLN A 446 -26.32 25.39 -8.20
N LYS A 447 -25.67 26.55 -8.06
CA LYS A 447 -25.14 27.35 -9.19
C LYS A 447 -24.19 26.56 -10.10
N LEU A 448 -23.48 25.56 -9.58
CA LEU A 448 -22.54 24.71 -10.33
C LEU A 448 -23.22 23.50 -10.97
N GLU A 449 -24.26 22.95 -10.34
CA GLU A 449 -25.12 21.91 -10.92
C GLU A 449 -26.00 22.48 -12.06
N ASP A 450 -26.53 23.71 -11.92
CA ASP A 450 -27.41 24.36 -12.89
C ASP A 450 -26.67 25.00 -14.09
N ALA A 451 -25.60 25.77 -13.85
CA ALA A 451 -24.95 26.57 -14.90
C ALA A 451 -23.81 25.84 -15.63
N GLY A 452 -23.38 24.68 -15.13
CA GLY A 452 -22.26 23.91 -15.64
C GLY A 452 -20.90 24.63 -15.54
N VAL A 453 -19.87 24.03 -16.16
CA VAL A 453 -18.46 24.47 -16.09
C VAL A 453 -18.21 25.70 -16.98
N ASN A 454 -18.75 26.85 -16.58
CA ASN A 454 -18.67 28.11 -17.34
C ASN A 454 -17.65 29.10 -16.74
N ARG A 455 -17.12 30.01 -17.56
CA ARG A 455 -16.03 30.93 -17.22
C ARG A 455 -16.40 31.98 -16.16
N VAL A 456 -17.68 32.38 -16.08
CA VAL A 456 -18.19 33.25 -15.01
C VAL A 456 -18.11 32.56 -13.65
N LEU A 457 -18.49 31.28 -13.61
CA LEU A 457 -18.46 30.46 -12.41
C LEU A 457 -17.02 30.24 -11.91
N GLY A 458 -16.03 30.19 -12.81
CA GLY A 458 -14.61 30.14 -12.47
C GLY A 458 -14.10 31.35 -11.67
N ARG A 459 -14.68 32.54 -11.86
CA ARG A 459 -14.42 33.71 -11.00
C ARG A 459 -15.15 33.58 -9.66
N TYR A 460 -16.45 33.23 -9.69
CA TYR A 460 -17.28 33.09 -8.48
C TYR A 460 -16.71 32.08 -7.47
N LEU A 461 -16.29 30.89 -7.94
CA LEU A 461 -15.65 29.87 -7.11
C LEU A 461 -14.28 30.32 -6.55
N GLY A 462 -13.60 31.24 -7.24
CA GLY A 462 -12.38 31.89 -6.75
C GLY A 462 -12.65 32.88 -5.62
N GLU A 463 -13.72 33.66 -5.76
CA GLU A 463 -14.13 34.70 -4.81
C GLU A 463 -14.68 34.10 -3.50
N GLU A 464 -15.59 33.12 -3.57
CA GLU A 464 -16.04 32.34 -2.40
C GLU A 464 -14.86 31.75 -1.62
N ARG A 465 -13.81 31.30 -2.33
CA ARG A 465 -12.60 30.77 -1.69
C ARG A 465 -11.74 31.85 -1.01
N ARG A 466 -11.74 33.09 -1.49
CA ARG A 466 -11.04 34.23 -0.86
C ARG A 466 -11.68 34.53 0.50
N GLN A 467 -13.00 34.70 0.50
CA GLN A 467 -13.82 34.96 1.69
C GLN A 467 -13.71 33.82 2.72
N LEU A 468 -13.77 32.56 2.27
CA LEU A 468 -13.49 31.39 3.13
C LEU A 468 -12.08 31.40 3.74
N SER A 469 -11.10 32.09 3.15
CA SER A 469 -9.73 32.18 3.66
C SER A 469 -9.57 33.24 4.75
N GLU A 470 -10.31 34.35 4.67
CA GLU A 470 -10.35 35.43 5.67
C GLU A 470 -10.97 34.94 6.98
N LEU A 471 -12.04 34.13 6.92
CA LEU A 471 -12.59 33.38 8.05
C LEU A 471 -11.57 32.44 8.75
N ARG A 472 -10.37 32.23 8.20
CA ARG A 472 -9.28 31.48 8.87
C ARG A 472 -8.44 32.34 9.81
N GLN A 473 -8.51 33.68 9.76
CA GLN A 473 -7.67 34.56 10.59
C GLN A 473 -8.21 34.79 12.00
N ALA A 474 -9.52 34.57 12.25
CA ALA A 474 -10.15 34.63 13.58
C ALA A 474 -9.68 33.52 14.58
N ARG A 475 -8.56 32.85 14.32
CA ARG A 475 -8.14 31.58 14.93
C ARG A 475 -7.54 31.69 16.33
N HIS A 476 -7.76 32.81 17.02
CA HIS A 476 -7.12 33.13 18.30
C HIS A 476 -7.92 32.72 19.54
N ALA A 477 -9.23 32.48 19.40
CA ALA A 477 -10.13 32.13 20.50
C ALA A 477 -10.00 30.71 21.13
N PRO A 478 -9.66 29.60 20.44
CA PRO A 478 -9.99 28.25 20.94
C PRO A 478 -9.28 27.87 22.25
N ARG A 479 -8.04 28.34 22.48
CA ARG A 479 -7.34 28.08 23.74
C ARG A 479 -7.99 28.78 24.94
N GLN A 480 -8.58 29.95 24.72
CA GLN A 480 -9.25 30.69 25.80
C GLN A 480 -10.52 29.93 26.23
N ARG A 481 -11.26 29.36 25.27
CA ARG A 481 -12.38 28.46 25.54
C ARG A 481 -11.98 27.15 26.23
N GLU A 482 -10.87 26.52 25.82
CA GLU A 482 -10.32 25.34 26.53
C GLU A 482 -10.02 25.66 28.01
N ASP A 483 -9.38 26.81 28.28
CA ASP A 483 -9.06 27.27 29.65
C ASP A 483 -10.33 27.68 30.45
N GLU A 484 -11.31 28.32 29.82
CA GLU A 484 -12.59 28.72 30.43
C GLU A 484 -13.46 27.50 30.83
N ILE A 485 -13.58 26.51 29.95
CA ILE A 485 -14.28 25.24 30.24
C ILE A 485 -13.60 24.51 31.40
N ALA A 486 -12.26 24.49 31.44
CA ALA A 486 -11.51 23.90 32.55
C ALA A 486 -11.73 24.67 33.88
N ALA A 487 -11.72 26.01 33.84
CA ALA A 487 -11.97 26.85 35.01
C ALA A 487 -13.40 26.69 35.56
N ALA A 488 -14.42 26.68 34.69
CA ALA A 488 -15.81 26.47 35.07
C ALA A 488 -16.07 25.05 35.61
N SER A 489 -15.38 24.04 35.07
CA SER A 489 -15.42 22.66 35.57
C SER A 489 -14.81 22.56 36.98
N LEU A 490 -13.67 23.23 37.21
CA LEU A 490 -13.04 23.29 38.54
C LEU A 490 -13.91 24.04 39.56
N ARG A 491 -14.56 25.14 39.15
CA ARG A 491 -15.55 25.86 39.96
C ARG A 491 -16.72 24.96 40.36
N ASN A 492 -17.23 24.14 39.44
CA ASN A 492 -18.30 23.17 39.73
C ASN A 492 -17.89 22.16 40.83
N ILE A 493 -16.70 21.57 40.71
CA ILE A 493 -16.16 20.63 41.70
C ILE A 493 -16.04 21.29 43.10
N ARG A 494 -15.63 22.56 43.17
CA ARG A 494 -15.59 23.32 44.44
C ARG A 494 -16.99 23.57 45.00
N LEU A 495 -17.95 23.99 44.17
CA LEU A 495 -19.32 24.26 44.59
C LEU A 495 -20.03 22.99 45.09
N ASP A 496 -19.85 21.85 44.43
CA ASP A 496 -20.36 20.54 44.87
C ASP A 496 -19.76 20.12 46.23
N GLN A 497 -18.46 20.35 46.47
CA GLN A 497 -17.86 20.12 47.79
C GLN A 497 -18.48 21.02 48.89
N GLN A 498 -18.72 22.31 48.59
CA GLN A 498 -19.39 23.25 49.49
C GLN A 498 -20.87 22.88 49.73
N TRP A 499 -21.58 22.39 48.71
CA TRP A 499 -22.96 21.94 48.82
C TRP A 499 -23.09 20.64 49.61
N ARG A 500 -22.23 19.65 49.37
CA ARG A 500 -22.22 18.38 50.13
C ARG A 500 -22.01 18.59 51.63
N SER A 501 -21.21 19.59 52.01
CA SER A 501 -20.98 19.97 53.41
C SER A 501 -22.11 20.80 54.02
N ALA A 502 -22.88 21.54 53.20
CA ALA A 502 -24.06 22.31 53.62
C ALA A 502 -25.41 21.57 53.44
N ARG A 503 -25.40 20.33 52.95
CA ARG A 503 -26.62 19.55 52.65
C ARG A 503 -27.44 19.22 53.91
N ASP A 504 -26.75 18.99 55.02
CA ASP A 504 -27.30 18.68 56.33
C ASP A 504 -27.03 19.90 57.23
N VAL A 505 -28.01 20.80 57.32
CA VAL A 505 -27.82 22.14 57.90
C VAL A 505 -27.62 22.09 59.41
N ASP A 506 -28.39 21.27 60.13
CA ASP A 506 -28.18 21.07 61.56
C ASP A 506 -26.78 20.55 61.86
N ARG A 507 -26.31 19.56 61.09
CA ARG A 507 -24.95 19.01 61.24
C ARG A 507 -23.84 20.01 60.88
N TYR A 508 -24.07 20.88 59.91
CA TYR A 508 -23.17 21.97 59.55
C TYR A 508 -23.09 23.03 60.65
N VAL A 509 -24.24 23.45 61.20
CA VAL A 509 -24.32 24.37 62.34
C VAL A 509 -23.72 23.74 63.61
N ASP A 510 -23.97 22.46 63.88
CA ASP A 510 -23.33 21.71 64.97
C ASP A 510 -21.81 21.63 64.80
N ALA A 511 -21.30 21.48 63.58
CA ALA A 511 -19.86 21.50 63.32
C ALA A 511 -19.26 22.88 63.61
N MET A 512 -19.90 23.97 63.20
CA MET A 512 -19.45 25.33 63.51
C MET A 512 -19.52 25.66 65.00
N LEU A 513 -20.60 25.25 65.69
CA LEU A 513 -20.74 25.45 67.14
C LEU A 513 -19.70 24.64 67.95
N ARG A 514 -19.34 23.44 67.51
CA ARG A 514 -18.24 22.66 68.14
C ARG A 514 -16.88 23.31 67.97
N LEU A 515 -16.66 24.03 66.86
CA LEU A 515 -15.44 24.81 66.61
C LEU A 515 -15.41 26.15 67.36
N ALA A 516 -16.55 26.62 67.88
CA ALA A 516 -16.65 27.89 68.60
C ALA A 516 -16.20 27.83 70.07
N GLY A 517 -16.23 26.63 70.69
CA GLY A 517 -16.05 26.46 72.13
C GLY A 517 -17.35 26.71 72.92
N PRO A 518 -17.30 26.67 74.26
CA PRO A 518 -18.47 26.91 75.10
C PRO A 518 -18.88 28.39 75.09
N VAL A 519 -20.16 28.67 74.82
CA VAL A 519 -20.76 30.01 74.76
C VAL A 519 -22.08 30.00 75.53
N ASP A 520 -22.33 31.00 76.38
CA ASP A 520 -23.47 31.03 77.32
C ASP A 520 -24.85 30.97 76.63
N ARG A 521 -24.94 31.45 75.38
CA ARG A 521 -26.12 31.31 74.52
C ARG A 521 -25.67 31.08 73.06
N PRO A 522 -25.71 29.83 72.54
CA PRO A 522 -25.38 29.57 71.13
C PRO A 522 -26.50 30.09 70.22
N PRO A 523 -26.22 30.95 69.22
CA PRO A 523 -27.25 31.53 68.34
C PRO A 523 -27.69 30.55 67.23
N ARG A 524 -28.07 29.32 67.61
CA ARG A 524 -28.38 28.22 66.67
C ARG A 524 -29.41 28.64 65.62
N ALA A 525 -30.49 29.32 66.02
CA ALA A 525 -31.55 29.74 65.10
C ALA A 525 -31.06 30.71 64.00
N GLN A 526 -30.22 31.68 64.35
CA GLN A 526 -29.63 32.62 63.38
C GLN A 526 -28.64 31.91 62.45
N LEU A 527 -27.79 31.03 63.00
CA LEU A 527 -26.85 30.22 62.23
C LEU A 527 -27.56 29.24 61.28
N THR A 528 -28.67 28.63 61.70
CA THR A 528 -29.51 27.78 60.84
C THR A 528 -30.09 28.60 59.69
N ALA A 529 -30.75 29.73 59.96
CA ALA A 529 -31.35 30.57 58.91
C ALA A 529 -30.32 31.04 57.86
N LEU A 530 -29.16 31.53 58.29
CA LEU A 530 -28.06 31.90 57.40
C LEU A 530 -27.48 30.69 56.64
N ALA A 531 -27.38 29.52 57.28
CA ALA A 531 -26.88 28.32 56.63
C ALA A 531 -27.88 27.76 55.59
N GLU A 532 -29.19 27.91 55.78
CA GLU A 532 -30.20 27.62 54.77
C GLU A 532 -30.12 28.59 53.59
N GLN A 533 -29.98 29.89 53.85
CA GLN A 533 -29.77 30.91 52.81
C GLN A 533 -28.49 30.61 51.99
N ARG A 534 -27.39 30.23 52.65
CA ARG A 534 -26.14 29.79 52.00
C ARG A 534 -26.33 28.51 51.19
N ARG A 535 -27.08 27.51 51.69
CA ARG A 535 -27.38 26.25 50.99
C ARG A 535 -28.19 26.50 49.70
N ASP A 536 -29.14 27.42 49.74
CA ASP A 536 -29.99 27.72 48.60
C ASP A 536 -29.32 28.64 47.58
N LEU A 537 -28.45 29.58 48.02
CA LEU A 537 -27.51 30.28 47.15
C LEU A 537 -26.53 29.32 46.47
N LEU A 538 -25.92 28.37 47.20
CA LEU A 538 -25.09 27.31 46.60
C LEU A 538 -25.84 26.54 45.51
N ARG A 539 -27.12 26.20 45.73
CA ARG A 539 -27.95 25.52 44.71
C ARG A 539 -28.17 26.41 43.47
N LYS A 540 -28.49 27.71 43.65
CA LYS A 540 -28.63 28.68 42.55
C LYS A 540 -27.31 28.81 41.76
N THR A 541 -26.18 28.95 42.45
CA THR A 541 -24.85 29.15 41.81
C THR A 541 -24.35 27.89 41.10
N MET A 542 -24.63 26.69 41.63
CA MET A 542 -24.34 25.42 40.92
C MET A 542 -25.13 25.31 39.62
N ALA A 543 -26.46 25.51 39.66
CA ALA A 543 -27.31 25.44 38.47
C ALA A 543 -26.87 26.45 37.39
N LEU A 544 -26.55 27.69 37.78
CA LEU A 544 -26.10 28.72 36.84
C LEU A 544 -24.70 28.44 36.26
N ASN A 545 -23.84 27.72 37.00
CA ASN A 545 -22.55 27.25 36.48
C ASN A 545 -22.70 26.03 35.55
N ASP A 546 -23.69 25.16 35.76
CA ASP A 546 -24.05 24.07 34.83
C ASP A 546 -24.72 24.62 33.55
N ASP A 547 -25.49 25.71 33.64
CA ASP A 547 -25.98 26.47 32.48
C ASP A 547 -24.79 27.05 31.68
N TYR A 548 -23.85 27.73 32.36
CA TYR A 548 -22.64 28.31 31.75
C TYR A 548 -21.73 27.25 31.08
N LEU A 549 -21.52 26.10 31.73
CA LEU A 549 -20.75 24.98 31.16
C LEU A 549 -21.40 24.41 29.89
N ARG A 550 -22.73 24.31 29.86
CA ARG A 550 -23.47 23.85 28.67
C ARG A 550 -23.40 24.87 27.53
N GLY A 551 -23.59 26.16 27.82
CA GLY A 551 -23.44 27.23 26.83
C GLY A 551 -22.06 27.22 26.15
N LEU A 552 -20.98 27.12 26.93
CA LEU A 552 -19.61 27.02 26.39
C LEU A 552 -19.41 25.78 25.50
N ALA A 553 -19.94 24.63 25.92
CA ALA A 553 -19.86 23.39 25.15
C ALA A 553 -20.67 23.45 23.83
N GLU A 554 -21.80 24.15 23.82
CA GLU A 554 -22.62 24.38 22.62
C GLU A 554 -21.94 25.35 21.63
N VAL A 555 -21.30 26.43 22.13
CA VAL A 555 -20.49 27.33 21.29
C VAL A 555 -19.33 26.57 20.63
N GLU A 556 -18.60 25.75 21.39
CA GLU A 556 -17.50 24.93 20.88
C GLU A 556 -17.98 23.90 19.84
N TYR A 557 -19.16 23.29 20.06
CA TYR A 557 -19.78 22.40 19.08
C TYR A 557 -20.15 23.13 17.78
N LEU A 558 -20.76 24.33 17.87
CA LEU A 558 -21.12 25.13 16.71
C LEU A 558 -19.88 25.59 15.92
N GLU A 559 -18.80 26.01 16.58
CA GLU A 559 -17.54 26.32 15.89
C GLU A 559 -16.89 25.09 15.22
N SER A 560 -16.99 23.91 15.85
CA SER A 560 -16.54 22.65 15.28
C SER A 560 -17.32 22.30 14.01
N GLN A 561 -18.64 22.53 13.99
CA GLN A 561 -19.48 22.40 12.79
C GLN A 561 -19.08 23.40 11.70
N ILE A 562 -18.83 24.68 12.04
CA ILE A 562 -18.29 25.68 11.10
C ILE A 562 -16.94 25.20 10.53
N HIS A 563 -16.08 24.61 11.36
CA HIS A 563 -14.76 24.14 10.93
C HIS A 563 -14.84 22.98 9.94
N THR A 564 -15.67 21.97 10.21
CA THR A 564 -15.92 20.84 9.30
C THR A 564 -16.54 21.32 8.00
N LEU A 565 -17.67 22.03 8.05
CA LEU A 565 -18.39 22.54 6.87
C LEU A 565 -17.52 23.44 5.97
N ARG A 566 -16.71 24.32 6.56
CA ARG A 566 -15.76 25.18 5.85
C ARG A 566 -14.69 24.36 5.11
N ASP A 567 -14.23 23.26 5.71
CA ASP A 567 -13.16 22.46 5.13
C ASP A 567 -13.70 21.45 4.10
N ASP A 568 -14.94 20.97 4.25
CA ASP A 568 -15.72 20.27 3.21
C ASP A 568 -15.98 21.18 1.99
N TYR A 569 -16.47 22.41 2.23
CA TYR A 569 -16.70 23.40 1.17
C TYR A 569 -15.39 23.77 0.47
N ARG A 570 -14.26 23.85 1.20
CA ARG A 570 -12.93 24.01 0.57
C ARG A 570 -12.50 22.81 -0.26
N GLU A 571 -12.82 21.58 0.13
CA GLU A 571 -12.53 20.39 -0.69
C GLU A 571 -13.39 20.40 -1.96
N TYR A 572 -14.68 20.70 -1.85
CA TYR A 572 -15.60 20.84 -2.99
C TYR A 572 -15.16 21.94 -3.97
N LEU A 573 -14.74 23.11 -3.46
CA LEU A 573 -14.16 24.17 -4.29
C LEU A 573 -12.83 23.74 -4.91
N ALA A 574 -11.94 23.10 -4.15
CA ALA A 574 -10.64 22.65 -4.68
C ALA A 574 -10.78 21.56 -5.76
N GLU A 575 -11.82 20.73 -5.67
CA GLU A 575 -12.14 19.68 -6.64
C GLU A 575 -12.52 20.27 -8.00
N HIS A 576 -13.43 21.25 -8.03
CA HIS A 576 -13.97 21.82 -9.26
C HIS A 576 -13.10 22.93 -9.85
N LEU A 577 -12.58 23.85 -9.03
CA LEU A 577 -11.88 25.06 -9.47
C LEU A 577 -10.57 24.75 -10.24
N LEU A 578 -10.00 23.55 -10.08
CA LEU A 578 -8.86 23.08 -10.88
C LEU A 578 -9.21 22.81 -12.36
N TRP A 579 -10.47 22.56 -12.69
CA TRP A 579 -10.94 22.23 -14.05
C TRP A 579 -11.79 23.32 -14.71
N VAL A 580 -12.14 24.38 -13.98
CA VAL A 580 -12.80 25.58 -14.54
C VAL A 580 -11.73 26.53 -15.11
N ARG A 581 -12.05 27.23 -16.22
CA ARG A 581 -11.18 28.32 -16.72
C ARG A 581 -11.32 29.55 -15.83
N SER A 582 -10.29 29.78 -15.00
CA SER A 582 -10.25 30.91 -14.06
C SER A 582 -9.98 32.26 -14.74
N SER A 583 -9.34 32.28 -15.91
CA SER A 583 -9.00 33.50 -16.65
C SER A 583 -9.41 33.44 -18.13
N GLY A 584 -9.16 34.53 -18.88
CA GLY A 584 -9.09 34.44 -20.33
C GLY A 584 -7.94 33.55 -20.81
N ALA A 585 -8.06 33.03 -22.03
CA ALA A 585 -6.93 32.49 -22.77
C ALA A 585 -6.00 33.65 -23.18
N THR A 586 -4.68 33.46 -23.11
CA THR A 586 -3.71 34.52 -23.38
C THR A 586 -3.63 34.78 -24.89
N GLY A 587 -4.30 35.84 -25.35
CA GLY A 587 -4.25 36.29 -26.74
C GLY A 587 -3.16 37.33 -26.99
N ILE A 588 -3.01 37.75 -28.25
CA ILE A 588 -2.15 38.89 -28.62
C ILE A 588 -2.65 40.19 -27.95
N ALA A 589 -3.94 40.27 -27.61
CA ALA A 589 -4.53 41.37 -26.84
C ALA A 589 -3.85 41.57 -25.46
N ASP A 590 -3.37 40.52 -24.80
CA ASP A 590 -2.65 40.64 -23.51
C ASP A 590 -1.33 41.42 -23.66
N LEU A 591 -0.69 41.41 -24.85
CA LEU A 591 0.49 42.26 -25.11
C LEU A 591 0.11 43.73 -25.31
N LEU A 592 -1.13 44.03 -25.70
CA LEU A 592 -1.62 45.40 -25.92
C LEU A 592 -2.04 46.07 -24.62
N THR A 593 -2.53 45.31 -23.63
CA THR A 593 -2.85 45.83 -22.28
C THR A 593 -1.66 45.83 -21.32
N LEU A 594 -0.57 45.08 -21.62
CA LEU A 594 0.64 45.05 -20.78
C LEU A 594 1.22 46.43 -20.45
N PRO A 595 1.29 47.44 -21.35
CA PRO A 595 1.80 48.76 -21.01
C PRO A 595 0.95 49.47 -19.94
N GLU A 596 -0.36 49.24 -19.94
CA GLU A 596 -1.28 49.80 -18.96
C GLU A 596 -1.19 49.07 -17.62
N ASP A 597 -1.26 47.73 -17.62
CA ASP A 597 -1.04 46.92 -16.40
C ASP A 597 0.32 47.26 -15.75
N LEU A 598 1.37 47.44 -16.56
CA LEU A 598 2.71 47.79 -16.07
C LEU A 598 2.76 49.21 -15.49
N ALA A 599 2.07 50.18 -16.10
CA ALA A 599 1.96 51.53 -15.58
C ALA A 599 1.14 51.58 -14.26
N GLN A 600 0.08 50.78 -14.15
CA GLN A 600 -0.71 50.63 -12.93
C GLN A 600 0.08 49.90 -11.82
N PHE A 601 0.86 48.88 -12.16
CA PHE A 601 1.72 48.15 -11.22
C PHE A 601 2.90 49.00 -10.73
N LEU A 602 3.49 49.82 -11.60
CA LEU A 602 4.59 50.74 -11.26
C LEU A 602 4.12 52.13 -10.80
N ALA A 603 2.82 52.32 -10.57
CA ALA A 603 2.23 53.59 -10.17
C ALA A 603 2.91 54.13 -8.89
N PRO A 604 3.55 55.33 -8.91
CA PRO A 604 4.39 55.79 -7.80
C PRO A 604 3.68 55.87 -6.44
N ALA A 605 2.38 56.17 -6.41
CA ALA A 605 1.58 56.25 -5.18
C ALA A 605 1.57 54.93 -4.40
N ARG A 606 1.24 53.80 -5.05
CA ARG A 606 1.16 52.46 -4.43
C ARG A 606 2.50 52.02 -3.82
N TRP A 607 3.60 52.37 -4.47
CA TRP A 607 4.96 52.11 -3.96
C TRP A 607 5.36 53.07 -2.84
N LEU A 608 4.90 54.32 -2.88
CA LEU A 608 5.14 55.29 -1.82
C LEU A 608 4.38 54.94 -0.53
N GLU A 609 3.11 54.50 -0.62
CA GLU A 609 2.35 53.93 0.50
C GLU A 609 3.06 52.72 1.12
N SER A 610 3.46 51.76 0.29
CA SER A 610 4.22 50.58 0.75
C SER A 610 5.53 51.00 1.46
N ALA A 611 6.17 52.07 0.99
CA ALA A 611 7.37 52.64 1.60
C ALA A 611 7.11 53.42 2.91
N THR A 612 5.98 54.10 3.08
CA THR A 612 5.64 54.78 4.35
C THR A 612 5.26 53.78 5.44
N VAL A 613 4.51 52.73 5.11
CA VAL A 613 4.22 51.61 6.03
C VAL A 613 5.51 50.89 6.43
N PHE A 614 6.43 50.66 5.48
CA PHE A 614 7.77 50.13 5.76
C PHE A 614 8.59 51.05 6.68
N ALA A 615 8.65 52.36 6.40
CA ALA A 615 9.44 53.31 7.19
C ALA A 615 8.90 53.47 8.63
N TYR A 616 7.58 53.43 8.79
CA TYR A 616 6.93 53.41 10.10
C TYR A 616 7.31 52.15 10.90
N GLN A 617 7.26 50.97 10.29
CA GLN A 617 7.63 49.73 10.99
C GLN A 617 9.13 49.55 11.18
N ALA A 618 9.98 50.05 10.29
CA ALA A 618 11.43 50.08 10.49
C ALA A 618 11.87 50.92 11.70
N THR A 619 11.02 51.85 12.17
CA THR A 619 11.26 52.67 13.37
C THR A 619 10.51 52.17 14.62
N HIS A 620 9.34 51.55 14.46
CA HIS A 620 8.49 51.14 15.60
C HIS A 620 8.50 49.63 15.91
N SER A 621 8.87 48.77 14.96
CA SER A 621 8.90 47.31 15.16
C SER A 621 10.28 46.83 15.62
N VAL A 622 10.37 46.39 16.87
CA VAL A 622 11.58 45.76 17.45
C VAL A 622 12.09 44.61 16.57
N SER A 623 11.17 43.84 15.95
CA SER A 623 11.54 42.73 15.06
C SER A 623 12.24 43.20 13.78
N GLN A 624 11.88 44.37 13.23
CA GLN A 624 12.54 44.93 12.05
C GLN A 624 13.95 45.45 12.38
N ILE A 625 14.09 46.15 13.51
CA ILE A 625 15.38 46.63 14.01
C ILE A 625 16.33 45.43 14.24
N LEU A 626 15.84 44.35 14.84
CA LEU A 626 16.61 43.13 15.09
C LEU A 626 17.05 42.44 13.79
N VAL A 627 16.22 42.44 12.74
CA VAL A 627 16.56 41.80 11.45
C VAL A 627 17.45 42.70 10.57
N ILE A 628 17.35 44.02 10.67
CA ILE A 628 18.32 44.96 10.09
C ILE A 628 19.68 44.79 10.78
N LEU A 629 19.71 44.68 12.11
CA LEU A 629 20.93 44.36 12.87
C LEU A 629 21.51 42.99 12.46
N LEU A 630 20.67 41.97 12.28
CA LEU A 630 21.08 40.66 11.77
C LEU A 630 21.71 40.76 10.37
N LEU A 631 21.15 41.57 9.46
CA LEU A 631 21.72 41.84 8.15
C LEU A 631 23.09 42.52 8.25
N LEU A 632 23.24 43.55 9.09
CA LEU A 632 24.51 44.27 9.30
C LEU A 632 25.59 43.34 9.88
N VAL A 633 25.25 42.57 10.92
CA VAL A 633 26.16 41.58 11.53
C VAL A 633 26.53 40.49 10.53
N ALA A 634 25.58 39.97 9.74
CA ALA A 634 25.87 39.00 8.70
C ALA A 634 26.67 39.56 7.53
N ALA A 635 26.52 40.84 7.19
CA ALA A 635 27.33 41.53 6.18
C ALA A 635 28.79 41.71 6.66
N TRP A 636 28.98 42.12 7.91
CA TRP A 636 30.29 42.25 8.55
C TRP A 636 30.99 40.89 8.68
N GLN A 637 30.32 39.87 9.25
CA GLN A 637 30.88 38.53 9.38
C GLN A 637 30.99 37.75 8.05
N ARG A 638 30.43 38.26 6.94
CA ARG A 638 30.36 37.58 5.63
C ARG A 638 31.70 37.02 5.17
N ARG A 639 32.80 37.79 5.31
CA ARG A 639 34.15 37.37 4.90
C ARG A 639 34.65 36.21 5.76
N ALA A 640 34.66 36.39 7.09
CA ALA A 640 35.06 35.37 8.05
C ALA A 640 34.25 34.06 7.96
N LEU A 641 32.95 34.13 7.64
CA LEU A 641 32.10 32.95 7.44
C LEU A 641 32.48 32.18 6.16
N HIS A 642 32.77 32.86 5.04
CA HIS A 642 33.28 32.21 3.82
C HIS A 642 34.66 31.56 4.04
N GLU A 643 35.54 32.23 4.80
CA GLU A 643 36.87 31.70 5.14
C GLU A 643 36.78 30.47 6.03
N ARG A 644 35.92 30.49 7.06
CA ARG A 644 35.62 29.33 7.93
C ARG A 644 35.04 28.14 7.13
N LEU A 645 34.20 28.42 6.13
CA LEU A 645 33.64 27.41 5.21
C LEU A 645 34.74 26.80 4.31
N ARG A 646 35.57 27.62 3.66
CA ARG A 646 36.71 27.14 2.86
C ARG A 646 37.76 26.39 3.69
N ALA A 647 37.96 26.78 4.95
CA ALA A 647 38.85 26.11 5.88
C ALA A 647 38.34 24.70 6.27
N THR A 648 37.03 24.46 6.30
CA THR A 648 36.48 23.10 6.51
C THR A 648 36.69 22.22 5.28
N GLY A 649 36.36 22.71 4.08
CA GLY A 649 36.56 21.97 2.83
C GLY A 649 38.03 21.63 2.51
N THR A 650 38.96 22.56 2.77
CA THR A 650 40.40 22.31 2.55
C THR A 650 40.99 21.30 3.53
N ARG A 651 40.58 21.32 4.81
CA ARG A 651 40.97 20.30 5.81
C ARG A 651 40.45 18.92 5.43
N ALA A 652 39.18 18.83 5.05
CA ALA A 652 38.52 17.61 4.60
C ALA A 652 39.18 16.95 3.38
N ARG A 653 39.87 17.73 2.54
CA ARG A 653 40.57 17.28 1.32
C ARG A 653 42.08 17.03 1.50
N ARG A 654 42.77 17.74 2.41
CA ARG A 654 44.25 17.67 2.57
C ARG A 654 44.78 16.76 3.69
N ARG A 655 44.04 16.48 4.77
CA ARG A 655 44.56 15.65 5.91
C ARG A 655 43.59 14.54 6.32
N PRO A 656 43.68 13.33 5.71
CA PRO A 656 42.75 12.22 5.95
C PRO A 656 42.62 11.77 7.41
N SER A 657 43.69 11.86 8.21
CA SER A 657 43.70 11.51 9.64
C SER A 657 42.89 12.47 10.52
N SER A 658 42.63 13.69 10.06
CA SER A 658 41.92 14.72 10.83
C SER A 658 40.42 14.81 10.50
N ASP A 659 39.91 13.98 9.60
CA ASP A 659 38.55 14.05 9.07
C ASP A 659 37.48 13.64 10.11
N ARG A 660 36.40 14.43 10.18
CA ARG A 660 35.28 14.24 11.11
C ARG A 660 33.98 14.62 10.42
N PHE A 661 32.95 13.79 10.51
CA PHE A 661 31.64 14.09 9.93
C PHE A 661 31.05 15.42 10.45
N ALA A 662 31.32 15.76 11.71
CA ALA A 662 30.99 17.05 12.32
C ALA A 662 31.51 18.28 11.54
N TYR A 663 32.62 18.18 10.79
CA TYR A 663 33.06 19.28 9.92
C TYR A 663 32.17 19.44 8.68
N THR A 664 31.56 18.36 8.18
CA THR A 664 30.57 18.42 7.09
C THR A 664 29.27 19.05 7.59
N LEU A 665 28.80 18.66 8.78
CA LEU A 665 27.64 19.29 9.42
C LEU A 665 27.90 20.78 9.73
N LYS A 666 29.10 21.12 10.21
CA LYS A 666 29.50 22.52 10.42
C LYS A 666 29.58 23.32 9.10
N ALA A 667 30.10 22.73 8.02
CA ALA A 667 30.15 23.36 6.70
C ALA A 667 28.73 23.58 6.13
N LEU A 668 27.82 22.63 6.32
CA LEU A 668 26.40 22.78 5.96
C LEU A 668 25.75 23.89 6.79
N GLY A 669 25.91 23.88 8.11
CA GLY A 669 25.37 24.93 9.00
C GLY A 669 25.90 26.33 8.65
N LEU A 670 27.19 26.47 8.35
CA LEU A 670 27.77 27.73 7.85
C LEU A 670 27.19 28.14 6.50
N THR A 671 26.86 27.20 5.62
CA THR A 671 26.23 27.46 4.32
C THR A 671 24.81 27.99 4.48
N LEU A 672 24.01 27.38 5.37
CA LEU A 672 22.63 27.81 5.68
C LEU A 672 22.62 29.16 6.39
N LEU A 673 23.49 29.37 7.40
CA LEU A 673 23.63 30.65 8.12
C LEU A 673 24.00 31.82 7.18
N LEU A 674 24.75 31.55 6.11
CA LEU A 674 25.16 32.52 5.09
C LEU A 674 24.06 32.77 4.01
N ALA A 675 23.12 31.83 3.88
CA ALA A 675 21.92 31.97 3.05
C ALA A 675 20.82 32.79 3.75
N LEU A 676 20.57 32.48 5.03
CA LEU A 676 19.48 32.97 5.88
C LEU A 676 19.16 34.48 5.87
N PRO A 677 20.13 35.43 5.90
CA PRO A 677 19.83 36.80 6.31
C PRO A 677 18.90 37.58 5.37
N TRP A 678 18.97 37.31 4.06
CA TRP A 678 18.14 38.00 3.07
C TRP A 678 16.72 37.45 2.97
N PRO A 679 16.50 36.12 2.93
CA PRO A 679 15.19 35.52 3.14
C PRO A 679 14.51 35.98 4.44
N VAL A 680 15.22 36.03 5.58
CA VAL A 680 14.64 36.48 6.85
C VAL A 680 14.25 37.96 6.80
N PHE A 681 15.08 38.83 6.23
CA PHE A 681 14.72 40.24 6.00
C PHE A 681 13.47 40.37 5.12
N ILE A 682 13.41 39.64 4.00
CA ILE A 682 12.26 39.66 3.08
C ILE A 682 11.00 39.09 3.73
N ALA A 683 11.11 38.00 4.52
CA ALA A 683 9.98 37.39 5.21
C ALA A 683 9.45 38.26 6.35
N VAL A 684 10.31 38.84 7.19
CA VAL A 684 9.89 39.69 8.31
C VAL A 684 9.35 41.03 7.80
N THR A 685 9.96 41.60 6.76
CA THR A 685 9.41 42.77 6.06
C THR A 685 8.05 42.45 5.43
N GLY A 686 7.92 41.31 4.74
CA GLY A 686 6.68 40.91 4.09
C GLY A 686 5.55 40.64 5.09
N TRP A 687 5.86 39.94 6.18
CA TRP A 687 4.93 39.71 7.29
C TRP A 687 4.46 41.03 7.91
N GLN A 688 5.39 41.93 8.23
CA GLN A 688 5.06 43.26 8.75
C GLN A 688 4.17 44.07 7.81
N LEU A 689 4.42 44.07 6.50
CA LEU A 689 3.62 44.83 5.53
C LEU A 689 2.19 44.31 5.37
N VAL A 690 1.92 43.06 5.76
CA VAL A 690 0.58 42.45 5.83
C VAL A 690 -0.06 42.67 7.20
N GLU A 691 0.65 42.37 8.29
CA GLU A 691 0.15 42.37 9.68
C GLU A 691 0.11 43.78 10.33
N SER A 692 0.21 44.86 9.54
CA SER A 692 0.35 46.21 10.07
C SER A 692 -1.00 46.83 10.46
N PRO A 693 -1.11 47.49 11.63
CA PRO A 693 -2.25 48.36 11.94
C PRO A 693 -2.41 49.58 11.02
N ARG A 694 -1.50 49.77 10.05
CA ARG A 694 -1.55 50.77 8.98
C ARG A 694 -1.34 50.15 7.59
N ALA A 695 -1.63 48.85 7.43
CA ALA A 695 -1.51 48.21 6.13
C ALA A 695 -2.51 48.85 5.15
N THR A 696 -2.03 49.23 3.96
CA THR A 696 -2.90 49.52 2.81
C THR A 696 -2.97 48.26 1.94
N GLU A 697 -3.96 48.17 1.06
CA GLU A 697 -4.04 47.12 0.03
C GLU A 697 -2.69 46.98 -0.72
N ALA A 698 -2.06 48.12 -1.04
CA ALA A 698 -0.76 48.15 -1.69
C ALA A 698 0.38 47.58 -0.83
N SER A 699 0.44 47.92 0.46
CA SER A 699 1.46 47.35 1.35
C SER A 699 1.23 45.85 1.56
N ALA A 700 -0.02 45.41 1.70
CA ALA A 700 -0.37 44.00 1.83
C ALA A 700 0.01 43.19 0.57
N ALA A 701 -0.31 43.69 -0.63
CA ALA A 701 0.03 43.07 -1.92
C ALA A 701 1.56 42.94 -2.13
N VAL A 702 2.34 43.95 -1.74
CA VAL A 702 3.80 43.85 -1.71
C VAL A 702 4.27 42.85 -0.66
N GLY A 703 3.65 42.85 0.53
CA GLY A 703 4.01 42.00 1.66
C GLY A 703 3.81 40.51 1.40
N THR A 704 2.66 40.10 0.83
CA THR A 704 2.39 38.72 0.39
C THR A 704 3.36 38.30 -0.71
N GLY A 705 3.65 39.19 -1.67
CA GLY A 705 4.66 38.98 -2.71
C GLY A 705 6.04 38.66 -2.13
N LEU A 706 6.50 39.44 -1.14
CA LEU A 706 7.76 39.21 -0.43
C LEU A 706 7.75 37.88 0.36
N LEU A 707 6.66 37.56 1.05
CA LEU A 707 6.51 36.30 1.79
C LEU A 707 6.65 35.08 0.90
N GLN A 708 6.01 35.06 -0.28
CA GLN A 708 6.07 33.92 -1.21
C GLN A 708 7.47 33.71 -1.81
N ILE A 709 8.22 34.78 -2.13
CA ILE A 709 9.56 34.65 -2.71
C ILE A 709 10.65 34.31 -1.69
N SER A 710 10.44 34.58 -0.39
CA SER A 710 11.43 34.32 0.66
C SER A 710 11.92 32.86 0.74
N PRO A 711 11.05 31.82 0.85
CA PRO A 711 11.50 30.43 0.89
C PRO A 711 12.20 30.01 -0.40
N LEU A 712 11.73 30.48 -1.56
CA LEU A 712 12.37 30.23 -2.85
C LEU A 712 13.81 30.80 -2.88
N LEU A 713 13.99 32.05 -2.42
CA LEU A 713 15.30 32.67 -2.29
C LEU A 713 16.19 31.89 -1.30
N PHE A 714 15.65 31.42 -0.17
CA PHE A 714 16.42 30.66 0.81
C PHE A 714 16.99 29.38 0.22
N PHE A 715 16.16 28.56 -0.44
CA PHE A 715 16.62 27.30 -1.01
C PHE A 715 17.57 27.51 -2.20
N LEU A 716 17.25 28.42 -3.13
CA LEU A 716 18.12 28.78 -4.26
C LEU A 716 19.48 29.30 -3.79
N ARG A 717 19.49 30.22 -2.80
CA ARG A 717 20.73 30.78 -2.24
C ARG A 717 21.53 29.75 -1.46
N SER A 718 20.88 28.88 -0.69
CA SER A 718 21.54 27.77 0.01
C SER A 718 22.25 26.83 -0.95
N PHE A 719 21.58 26.43 -2.04
CA PHE A 719 22.16 25.56 -3.07
C PHE A 719 23.29 26.26 -3.86
N ARG A 720 23.09 27.54 -4.24
CA ARG A 720 24.14 28.39 -4.85
C ARG A 720 25.42 28.46 -4.00
N LEU A 721 25.28 28.54 -2.67
CA LEU A 721 26.40 28.58 -1.73
C LEU A 721 27.01 27.19 -1.49
N LEU A 722 26.20 26.12 -1.45
CA LEU A 722 26.66 24.73 -1.39
C LEU A 722 27.62 24.39 -2.55
N CYS A 723 27.31 24.93 -3.73
CA CYS A 723 28.07 24.77 -4.97
C CYS A 723 29.19 25.81 -5.18
N SER A 724 29.52 26.62 -4.17
CA SER A 724 30.61 27.61 -4.28
C SER A 724 32.01 26.95 -4.24
N PRO A 725 33.06 27.59 -4.82
CA PRO A 725 34.42 27.05 -4.78
C PRO A 725 34.96 26.92 -3.34
N GLY A 726 35.38 25.71 -2.98
CA GLY A 726 35.74 25.33 -1.61
C GLY A 726 34.55 25.14 -0.66
N GLY A 727 33.31 25.17 -1.15
CA GLY A 727 32.09 24.89 -0.40
C GLY A 727 31.85 23.39 -0.16
N VAL A 728 30.68 23.03 0.38
CA VAL A 728 30.37 21.65 0.79
C VAL A 728 30.43 20.67 -0.39
N ALA A 729 29.87 21.03 -1.55
CA ALA A 729 29.81 20.12 -2.69
C ALA A 729 31.20 19.78 -3.26
N GLU A 730 32.13 20.74 -3.31
CA GLU A 730 33.51 20.49 -3.77
C GLU A 730 34.38 19.86 -2.66
N GLY A 731 34.35 20.41 -1.45
CA GLY A 731 35.27 20.05 -0.36
C GLY A 731 34.85 18.81 0.45
N HIS A 732 33.56 18.49 0.50
CA HIS A 732 33.02 17.39 1.29
C HIS A 732 32.36 16.30 0.44
N PHE A 733 31.60 16.65 -0.60
CA PHE A 733 30.98 15.66 -1.51
C PHE A 733 31.87 15.32 -2.73
N HIS A 734 32.94 16.09 -2.98
CA HIS A 734 33.89 15.89 -4.09
C HIS A 734 33.26 15.96 -5.50
N TRP A 735 32.16 16.71 -5.66
CA TRP A 735 31.53 16.97 -6.96
C TRP A 735 32.51 17.66 -7.92
N SER A 736 32.36 17.39 -9.23
CA SER A 736 33.31 17.91 -10.22
C SER A 736 33.30 19.44 -10.30
N ALA A 737 34.46 20.07 -10.06
CA ALA A 737 34.65 21.52 -10.14
C ALA A 737 34.12 22.17 -11.45
N PRO A 738 34.37 21.64 -12.67
CA PRO A 738 33.82 22.22 -13.89
C PRO A 738 32.29 22.06 -14.00
N GLY A 739 31.70 21.01 -13.41
CA GLY A 739 30.24 20.86 -13.32
C GLY A 739 29.63 21.86 -12.32
N LEU A 740 30.25 22.03 -11.16
CA LEU A 740 29.86 23.00 -10.13
C LEU A 740 29.86 24.44 -10.66
N ALA A 741 30.87 24.83 -11.44
CA ALA A 741 30.94 26.16 -12.05
C ALA A 741 29.76 26.44 -13.01
N ARG A 742 29.37 25.44 -13.82
CA ARG A 742 28.19 25.53 -14.70
C ARG A 742 26.89 25.60 -13.90
N LEU A 743 26.70 24.70 -12.93
CA LEU A 743 25.53 24.66 -12.05
C LEU A 743 25.36 26.00 -11.32
N LYS A 744 26.44 26.56 -10.78
CA LYS A 744 26.40 27.90 -10.16
C LYS A 744 25.92 28.95 -11.17
N ARG A 745 26.48 29.02 -12.38
CA ARG A 745 26.03 29.97 -13.41
C ARG A 745 24.55 29.77 -13.80
N GLN A 746 24.06 28.52 -13.80
CA GLN A 746 22.64 28.21 -14.04
C GLN A 746 21.75 28.64 -12.86
N MET A 747 22.18 28.44 -11.61
CA MET A 747 21.51 28.95 -10.40
C MET A 747 21.47 30.47 -10.36
N ASP A 748 22.55 31.14 -10.77
CA ASP A 748 22.65 32.59 -10.82
C ASP A 748 21.62 33.19 -11.80
N VAL A 749 21.33 32.50 -12.92
CA VAL A 749 20.24 32.85 -13.85
C VAL A 749 18.87 32.49 -13.28
N LEU A 750 18.69 31.26 -12.77
CA LEU A 750 17.41 30.80 -12.22
C LEU A 750 16.92 31.69 -11.07
N LEU A 751 17.84 32.21 -10.24
CA LEU A 751 17.50 33.12 -9.14
C LEU A 751 16.82 34.40 -9.64
N VAL A 752 17.21 34.93 -10.80
CA VAL A 752 16.57 36.12 -11.41
C VAL A 752 15.29 35.72 -12.14
N THR A 753 15.32 34.67 -12.97
CA THR A 753 14.16 34.26 -13.78
C THR A 753 13.05 33.58 -12.98
N LEU A 754 13.31 33.17 -11.73
CA LEU A 754 12.28 32.64 -10.83
C LEU A 754 11.74 33.73 -9.89
N LEU A 755 12.61 34.47 -9.18
CA LEU A 755 12.14 35.34 -8.09
C LEU A 755 11.44 36.61 -8.57
N ALA A 756 11.95 37.29 -9.60
CA ALA A 756 11.33 38.53 -10.06
C ALA A 756 9.95 38.28 -10.72
N PRO A 757 9.79 37.30 -11.63
CA PRO A 757 8.48 36.96 -12.16
C PRO A 757 7.53 36.41 -11.09
N ALA A 758 8.00 35.57 -10.15
CA ALA A 758 7.17 35.08 -9.04
C ALA A 758 6.64 36.22 -8.16
N PHE A 759 7.48 37.21 -7.83
CA PHE A 759 7.06 38.40 -7.10
C PHE A 759 5.95 39.17 -7.85
N VAL A 760 6.16 39.47 -9.14
CA VAL A 760 5.17 40.18 -9.96
C VAL A 760 3.87 39.38 -10.09
N THR A 761 3.94 38.05 -10.28
CA THR A 761 2.72 37.21 -10.35
C THR A 761 1.91 37.20 -9.06
N VAL A 762 2.54 37.29 -7.89
CA VAL A 762 1.81 37.31 -6.62
C VAL A 762 1.30 38.72 -6.34
N ALA A 763 2.19 39.72 -6.33
CA ALA A 763 1.81 41.10 -6.01
C ALA A 763 0.73 41.63 -6.98
N ASN A 764 0.84 41.38 -8.30
CA ASN A 764 -0.16 41.88 -9.25
C ASN A 764 -1.52 41.17 -9.17
N ARG A 765 -1.60 39.98 -8.55
CA ARG A 765 -2.89 39.33 -8.25
C ARG A 765 -3.61 40.03 -7.10
N GLU A 766 -2.88 40.35 -6.04
CA GLU A 766 -3.42 41.05 -4.87
C GLU A 766 -3.69 42.55 -5.14
N PHE A 767 -3.10 43.15 -6.19
CA PHE A 767 -3.37 44.52 -6.67
C PHE A 767 -4.62 44.66 -7.57
N GLN A 768 -5.30 43.58 -7.96
CA GLN A 768 -6.42 43.61 -8.91
C GLN A 768 -7.56 42.65 -8.50
N ASP A 769 -8.49 43.13 -7.68
CA ASP A 769 -9.54 42.33 -7.01
C ASP A 769 -10.49 41.53 -7.91
N ALA A 770 -10.58 41.83 -9.22
CA ALA A 770 -11.63 41.29 -10.09
C ALA A 770 -11.17 40.30 -11.19
N ASP A 771 -9.88 40.23 -11.55
CA ASP A 771 -9.43 39.43 -12.72
C ASP A 771 -8.07 38.73 -12.58
N LEU A 772 -7.76 38.23 -11.38
CA LEU A 772 -6.61 37.34 -11.10
C LEU A 772 -5.25 37.87 -11.64
N GLY A 773 -5.08 39.19 -11.56
CA GLY A 773 -3.84 39.90 -11.90
C GLY A 773 -3.58 40.20 -13.38
N GLY A 774 -4.62 40.21 -14.22
CA GLY A 774 -4.55 40.86 -15.54
C GLY A 774 -3.60 40.17 -16.53
N ALA A 775 -3.17 40.90 -17.56
CA ALA A 775 -2.22 40.38 -18.55
C ALA A 775 -0.79 40.31 -17.99
N LEU A 776 -0.42 41.25 -17.12
CA LEU A 776 0.90 41.28 -16.48
C LEU A 776 1.17 40.04 -15.62
N SER A 777 0.19 39.50 -14.87
CA SER A 777 0.40 38.23 -14.14
C SER A 777 0.49 37.05 -15.10
N ARG A 778 -0.34 36.98 -16.14
CA ARG A 778 -0.33 35.91 -17.16
C ARG A 778 1.02 35.84 -17.87
N LEU A 779 1.53 36.98 -18.37
CA LEU A 779 2.81 37.04 -19.06
C LEU A 779 4.00 36.82 -18.10
N SER A 780 3.96 37.35 -16.87
CA SER A 780 4.99 37.06 -15.85
C SER A 780 5.03 35.57 -15.48
N PHE A 781 3.88 34.89 -15.42
CA PHE A 781 3.81 33.44 -15.18
C PHE A 781 4.40 32.62 -16.32
N LEU A 782 4.19 33.04 -17.58
CA LEU A 782 4.83 32.40 -18.73
C LEU A 782 6.35 32.59 -18.73
N VAL A 783 6.86 33.75 -18.30
CA VAL A 783 8.31 33.97 -18.08
C VAL A 783 8.85 33.10 -16.94
N LEU A 784 8.11 32.98 -15.84
CA LEU A 784 8.44 32.13 -14.69
C LEU A 784 8.61 30.65 -15.10
N VAL A 785 7.60 30.11 -15.78
CA VAL A 785 7.58 28.72 -16.26
C VAL A 785 8.60 28.50 -17.38
N GLY A 786 8.76 29.45 -18.31
CA GLY A 786 9.78 29.42 -19.36
C GLY A 786 11.20 29.39 -18.79
N GLY A 787 11.47 30.20 -17.76
CA GLY A 787 12.73 30.20 -17.01
C GLY A 787 13.03 28.85 -16.33
N LEU A 788 12.02 28.24 -15.69
CA LEU A 788 12.14 26.91 -15.10
C LEU A 788 12.38 25.83 -16.17
N THR A 789 11.66 25.89 -17.28
CA THR A 789 11.80 24.96 -18.43
C THR A 789 13.22 25.02 -18.99
N LEU A 790 13.73 26.23 -19.24
CA LEU A 790 15.07 26.47 -19.76
C LEU A 790 16.16 26.04 -18.77
N PHE A 791 15.93 26.19 -17.46
CA PHE A 791 16.82 25.66 -16.44
C PHE A 791 16.85 24.13 -16.45
N LEU A 792 15.70 23.45 -16.41
CA LEU A 792 15.62 21.99 -16.40
C LEU A 792 16.20 21.38 -17.68
N TYR A 793 15.93 21.98 -18.84
CA TYR A 793 16.61 21.64 -20.10
C TYR A 793 18.14 21.72 -19.95
N ARG A 794 18.67 22.87 -19.50
CA ARG A 794 20.12 23.09 -19.33
C ARG A 794 20.77 22.22 -18.25
N LEU A 795 19.99 21.72 -17.27
CA LEU A 795 20.44 20.83 -16.21
C LEU A 795 20.65 19.39 -16.70
N PHE A 796 19.70 18.87 -17.50
CA PHE A 796 19.70 17.49 -17.99
C PHE A 796 20.33 17.31 -19.39
N ALA A 797 20.45 18.38 -20.20
CA ALA A 797 20.94 18.30 -21.57
C ALA A 797 22.32 17.63 -21.69
N PRO A 798 22.50 16.64 -22.60
CA PRO A 798 23.76 15.95 -22.78
C PRO A 798 24.87 16.90 -23.26
N GLY A 799 26.06 16.79 -22.66
CA GLY A 799 27.24 17.62 -22.96
C GLY A 799 27.33 18.91 -22.12
N SER A 800 26.25 19.69 -22.03
CA SER A 800 26.22 20.93 -21.25
C SER A 800 25.88 20.72 -19.76
N GLY A 801 24.91 19.86 -19.47
CA GLY A 801 24.32 19.65 -18.14
C GLY A 801 25.12 18.71 -17.21
N ILE A 802 24.61 18.55 -15.99
CA ILE A 802 25.24 17.72 -14.94
C ILE A 802 25.14 16.22 -15.26
N ALA A 803 24.18 15.82 -16.10
CA ALA A 803 24.08 14.46 -16.60
C ALA A 803 25.41 13.91 -17.15
N GLY A 804 26.21 14.74 -17.82
CA GLY A 804 27.54 14.37 -18.34
C GLY A 804 28.62 14.12 -17.26
N ALA A 805 28.41 14.57 -16.03
CA ALA A 805 29.25 14.25 -14.87
C ALA A 805 28.76 13.04 -14.07
N LEU A 806 27.48 12.66 -14.24
CA LEU A 806 26.87 11.47 -13.65
C LEU A 806 27.03 10.21 -14.54
N THR A 807 27.20 10.38 -15.85
CA THR A 807 27.57 9.29 -16.75
C THR A 807 29.00 8.79 -16.46
N PRO A 808 29.22 7.47 -16.28
CA PRO A 808 30.55 6.91 -16.07
C PRO A 808 31.54 7.28 -17.18
N ARG A 809 32.76 7.67 -16.80
CA ARG A 809 33.87 7.96 -17.73
C ARG A 809 34.08 6.76 -18.68
N GLY A 810 34.05 7.02 -19.99
CA GLY A 810 34.34 6.02 -21.03
C GLY A 810 33.27 5.86 -22.12
N ARG A 811 32.09 6.50 -22.00
CA ARG A 811 31.09 6.57 -23.09
C ARG A 811 30.90 8.01 -23.56
N THR A 812 31.27 8.27 -24.81
CA THR A 812 31.23 9.60 -25.46
C THR A 812 29.93 9.88 -26.21
N GLN A 813 29.15 8.85 -26.56
CA GLN A 813 27.87 9.03 -27.24
C GLN A 813 26.74 9.42 -26.24
N PRO A 814 25.88 10.40 -26.58
CA PRO A 814 24.71 10.73 -25.77
C PRO A 814 23.72 9.55 -25.82
N THR A 815 23.60 8.81 -24.72
CA THR A 815 22.62 7.71 -24.66
C THR A 815 21.21 8.26 -24.76
N LEU A 816 20.34 7.57 -25.52
CA LEU A 816 18.93 7.96 -25.70
C LEU A 816 18.16 8.08 -24.35
N GLN A 817 18.64 7.44 -23.28
CA GLN A 817 18.13 7.62 -21.92
C GLN A 817 18.29 9.06 -21.39
N ALA A 818 19.38 9.76 -21.73
CA ALA A 818 19.58 11.16 -21.33
C ALA A 818 18.52 12.07 -21.97
N TRP A 819 18.25 11.89 -23.26
CA TRP A 819 17.20 12.63 -23.97
C TRP A 819 15.79 12.34 -23.42
N VAL A 820 15.49 11.10 -23.01
CA VAL A 820 14.22 10.79 -22.33
C VAL A 820 14.07 11.58 -21.03
N TYR A 821 15.12 11.72 -20.21
CA TYR A 821 15.06 12.54 -19.00
C TYR A 821 14.93 14.04 -19.30
N VAL A 822 15.58 14.55 -20.36
CA VAL A 822 15.39 15.94 -20.81
C VAL A 822 13.93 16.19 -21.17
N VAL A 823 13.36 15.39 -22.09
CA VAL A 823 11.98 15.55 -22.58
C VAL A 823 10.98 15.47 -21.42
N ALA A 824 11.11 14.47 -20.53
CA ALA A 824 10.21 14.32 -19.38
C ALA A 824 10.34 15.47 -18.35
N ALA A 825 11.53 16.05 -18.19
CA ALA A 825 11.74 17.19 -17.29
C ALA A 825 11.24 18.52 -17.89
N THR A 826 11.21 18.67 -19.22
CA THR A 826 10.72 19.90 -19.88
C THR A 826 9.24 19.85 -20.25
N SER A 827 8.67 18.67 -20.49
CA SER A 827 7.25 18.55 -20.89
C SER A 827 6.28 18.96 -19.79
N ILE A 828 6.61 18.70 -18.52
CA ILE A 828 5.75 19.06 -17.38
C ILE A 828 5.62 20.59 -17.25
N PRO A 829 6.72 21.38 -17.11
CA PRO A 829 6.65 22.84 -17.21
C PRO A 829 5.92 23.35 -18.45
N LEU A 830 6.21 22.80 -19.64
CA LEU A 830 5.58 23.25 -20.88
C LEU A 830 4.06 23.04 -20.88
N GLY A 831 3.58 21.93 -20.29
CA GLY A 831 2.16 21.68 -20.05
C GLY A 831 1.53 22.73 -19.13
N LEU A 832 2.23 23.19 -18.09
CA LEU A 832 1.73 24.26 -17.21
C LEU A 832 1.65 25.62 -17.93
N ALA A 833 2.61 25.92 -18.81
CA ALA A 833 2.53 27.10 -19.67
C ALA A 833 1.31 27.02 -20.60
N LEU A 834 1.07 25.88 -21.26
CA LEU A 834 -0.09 25.67 -22.12
C LEU A 834 -1.42 25.75 -21.36
N MET A 835 -1.50 25.21 -20.13
CA MET A 835 -2.68 25.36 -19.26
C MET A 835 -2.96 26.82 -18.90
N ALA A 836 -1.93 27.59 -18.54
CA ALA A 836 -2.08 29.03 -18.28
C ALA A 836 -2.53 29.78 -19.55
N MET A 837 -1.94 29.47 -20.72
CA MET A 837 -2.35 30.06 -22.00
C MET A 837 -3.80 29.74 -22.38
N ALA A 838 -4.31 28.56 -22.00
CA ALA A 838 -5.70 28.15 -22.23
C ALA A 838 -6.71 28.72 -21.20
N GLY A 839 -6.26 29.50 -20.22
CA GLY A 839 -7.10 30.14 -19.21
C GLY A 839 -7.26 29.39 -17.88
N TYR A 840 -6.51 28.30 -17.68
CA TYR A 840 -6.47 27.54 -16.41
C TYR A 840 -5.36 28.07 -15.48
N MET A 841 -5.36 29.39 -15.26
CA MET A 841 -4.30 30.11 -14.54
C MET A 841 -4.15 29.63 -13.09
N TYR A 842 -5.26 29.45 -12.35
CA TYR A 842 -5.23 28.88 -10.99
C TYR A 842 -4.62 27.48 -10.96
N SER A 843 -5.01 26.63 -11.92
CA SER A 843 -4.58 25.23 -12.01
C SER A 843 -3.10 25.14 -12.31
N ALA A 844 -2.62 25.92 -13.28
CA ALA A 844 -1.23 26.03 -13.65
C ALA A 844 -0.36 26.51 -12.47
N ASP A 845 -0.82 27.51 -11.72
CA ASP A 845 -0.13 28.03 -10.53
C ASP A 845 -0.04 27.01 -9.40
N THR A 846 -1.17 26.37 -9.06
CA THR A 846 -1.24 25.31 -8.05
C THR A 846 -0.29 24.17 -8.38
N LEU A 847 -0.30 23.70 -9.63
CA LEU A 847 0.57 22.62 -10.11
C LEU A 847 2.04 23.05 -10.19
N LEU A 848 2.33 24.32 -10.52
CA LEU A 848 3.69 24.87 -10.49
C LEU A 848 4.26 24.84 -9.07
N MET A 849 3.47 25.22 -8.06
CA MET A 849 3.91 25.15 -6.67
C MET A 849 4.12 23.70 -6.20
N LYS A 850 3.30 22.73 -6.65
CA LYS A 850 3.57 21.30 -6.41
C LYS A 850 4.84 20.82 -7.11
N LEU A 851 5.13 21.28 -8.33
CA LEU A 851 6.36 20.99 -9.07
C LEU A 851 7.59 21.55 -8.35
N ILE A 852 7.56 22.82 -7.91
CA ILE A 852 8.66 23.46 -7.18
C ILE A 852 8.92 22.74 -5.85
N ASN A 853 7.89 22.41 -5.09
CA ASN A 853 8.04 21.63 -3.85
C ASN A 853 8.59 20.21 -4.12
N THR A 854 8.20 19.58 -5.23
CA THR A 854 8.76 18.28 -5.66
C THR A 854 10.26 18.41 -6.00
N LEU A 855 10.67 19.49 -6.67
CA LEU A 855 12.08 19.77 -6.94
C LEU A 855 12.89 20.01 -5.65
N TRP A 856 12.31 20.70 -4.65
CA TRP A 856 12.97 20.89 -3.35
C TRP A 856 13.08 19.59 -2.54
N LEU A 857 12.07 18.73 -2.57
CA LEU A 857 12.15 17.38 -1.99
C LEU A 857 13.25 16.56 -2.65
N LEU A 858 13.31 16.52 -3.99
CA LEU A 858 14.34 15.81 -4.74
C LEU A 858 15.75 16.33 -4.40
N PHE A 859 15.93 17.65 -4.30
CA PHE A 859 17.18 18.27 -3.85
C PHE A 859 17.54 17.86 -2.41
N GLY A 860 16.57 17.90 -1.49
CA GLY A 860 16.74 17.47 -0.10
C GLY A 860 17.18 16.01 0.03
N LEU A 861 16.60 15.12 -0.78
CA LEU A 861 16.97 13.70 -0.84
C LEU A 861 18.38 13.48 -1.41
N VAL A 862 18.79 14.24 -2.43
CA VAL A 862 20.17 14.21 -2.96
C VAL A 862 21.17 14.73 -1.92
N LEU A 863 20.84 15.79 -1.19
CA LEU A 863 21.69 16.32 -0.12
C LEU A 863 21.78 15.34 1.06
N LEU A 864 20.68 14.68 1.41
CA LEU A 864 20.65 13.62 2.43
C LEU A 864 21.44 12.37 1.99
N HIS A 865 21.35 11.98 0.71
CA HIS A 865 22.17 10.91 0.13
C HIS A 865 23.66 11.20 0.31
N GLU A 866 24.12 12.37 -0.10
CA GLU A 866 25.53 12.76 -0.01
C GLU A 866 26.02 12.91 1.44
N LEU A 867 25.16 13.36 2.36
CA LEU A 867 25.47 13.34 3.79
C LEU A 867 25.65 11.91 4.33
N ILE A 868 24.76 10.97 3.98
CA ILE A 868 24.86 9.58 4.44
C ILE A 868 26.09 8.89 3.80
N VAL A 869 26.34 9.10 2.51
CA VAL A 869 27.55 8.59 1.83
C VAL A 869 28.81 9.18 2.46
N ARG A 870 28.87 10.48 2.74
CA ARG A 870 30.02 11.09 3.44
C ARG A 870 30.18 10.55 4.87
N TRP A 871 29.09 10.29 5.58
CA TRP A 871 29.12 9.66 6.91
C TRP A 871 29.71 8.25 6.85
N LEU A 872 29.20 7.38 5.97
CA LEU A 872 29.70 6.02 5.74
C LEU A 872 31.20 6.02 5.38
N LEU A 873 31.63 6.91 4.47
CA LEU A 873 33.03 7.04 4.06
C LEU A 873 33.95 7.44 5.23
N VAL A 874 33.53 8.37 6.08
CA VAL A 874 34.32 8.79 7.26
C VAL A 874 34.38 7.68 8.31
N THR A 875 33.26 7.01 8.59
CA THR A 875 33.19 5.90 9.54
C THR A 875 34.04 4.70 9.10
N ARG A 876 33.98 4.31 7.83
CA ARG A 876 34.82 3.24 7.24
C ARG A 876 36.32 3.56 7.32
N ARG A 877 36.71 4.82 7.06
CA ARG A 877 38.11 5.27 7.18
C ARG A 877 38.63 5.16 8.62
N ARG A 878 37.79 5.45 9.63
CA ARG A 878 38.15 5.31 11.05
C ARG A 878 38.30 3.86 11.49
N LEU A 879 37.42 2.97 11.04
CA LEU A 879 37.51 1.54 11.33
C LEU A 879 38.82 0.94 10.80
N ARG A 880 39.15 1.21 9.52
CA ARG A 880 40.43 0.81 8.93
C ARG A 880 41.64 1.33 9.69
N LEU A 881 41.61 2.58 10.16
CA LEU A 881 42.72 3.15 10.95
C LEU A 881 42.87 2.46 12.32
N ARG A 882 41.77 2.15 13.01
CA ARG A 882 41.80 1.40 14.28
C ARG A 882 42.34 -0.01 14.08
N GLN A 883 41.90 -0.72 13.03
CA GLN A 883 42.41 -2.05 12.70
C GLN A 883 43.91 -2.03 12.39
N ALA A 884 44.37 -1.05 11.60
CA ALA A 884 45.79 -0.90 11.28
C ALA A 884 46.68 -0.52 12.48
N LEU A 885 46.12 0.13 13.51
CA LEU A 885 46.80 0.39 14.78
C LEU A 885 46.83 -0.88 15.65
N ALA A 886 45.69 -1.55 15.82
CA ALA A 886 45.61 -2.80 16.58
C ALA A 886 46.55 -3.90 16.02
N HIS A 887 46.68 -4.02 14.69
CA HIS A 887 47.66 -4.93 14.08
C HIS A 887 49.13 -4.53 14.37
N ARG A 888 49.43 -3.22 14.48
CA ARG A 888 50.77 -2.73 14.84
C ARG A 888 51.07 -2.90 16.33
N GLU A 889 50.06 -2.83 17.18
CA GLU A 889 50.16 -3.11 18.60
C GLU A 889 50.35 -4.61 18.84
N ALA A 890 49.54 -5.48 18.22
CA ALA A 890 49.69 -6.93 18.26
C ALA A 890 51.02 -7.44 17.65
N ALA A 891 51.56 -6.75 16.63
CA ALA A 891 52.88 -7.04 16.08
C ALA A 891 54.04 -6.55 16.96
N ARG A 892 53.80 -5.58 17.86
CA ARG A 892 54.78 -5.09 18.85
C ARG A 892 54.74 -5.85 20.17
N SER A 893 53.63 -6.52 20.47
CA SER A 893 53.48 -7.37 21.66
C SER A 893 53.83 -8.84 21.41
N ARG A 894 54.35 -9.19 20.23
CA ARG A 894 55.04 -10.46 20.01
C ARG A 894 56.51 -10.31 20.45
N PRO A 895 57.07 -11.23 21.26
CA PRO A 895 58.50 -11.26 21.50
C PRO A 895 59.26 -11.59 20.19
N PRO A 896 60.54 -11.20 20.07
CA PRO A 896 61.36 -11.62 18.95
C PRO A 896 61.55 -13.16 18.97
N PRO A 897 61.52 -13.84 17.82
CA PRO A 897 61.75 -15.28 17.77
C PRO A 897 63.23 -15.60 18.02
N GLU A 898 63.48 -16.58 18.88
CA GLU A 898 64.78 -17.25 18.97
C GLU A 898 64.94 -18.25 17.80
N THR A 899 66.16 -18.72 17.59
CA THR A 899 66.58 -19.36 16.33
C THR A 899 66.24 -20.86 16.26
N THR A 900 65.28 -21.23 15.39
CA THR A 900 65.39 -22.47 14.60
C THR A 900 64.51 -22.49 13.35
N GLN A 901 65.11 -23.02 12.27
CA GLN A 901 64.53 -23.71 11.11
C GLN A 901 63.50 -23.00 10.20
N GLU A 902 63.66 -23.32 8.91
CA GLU A 902 62.76 -22.96 7.82
C GLU A 902 61.57 -23.93 7.83
N ASP A 903 60.35 -23.41 7.88
CA ASP A 903 59.16 -24.13 7.46
C ASP A 903 58.23 -23.13 6.76
N ASP A 904 57.77 -23.46 5.56
CA ASP A 904 57.16 -22.50 4.62
C ASP A 904 55.68 -22.26 4.97
N VAL A 905 55.46 -21.48 6.04
CA VAL A 905 54.13 -21.07 6.50
C VAL A 905 53.78 -19.70 5.88
N PRO A 906 52.86 -19.64 4.90
CA PRO A 906 52.36 -18.36 4.42
C PRO A 906 51.73 -17.59 5.57
N ALA A 907 52.14 -16.34 5.76
CA ALA A 907 51.56 -15.50 6.81
C ALA A 907 50.02 -15.47 6.66
N PRO A 908 49.23 -15.61 7.75
CA PRO A 908 47.77 -15.77 7.70
C PRO A 908 47.05 -14.47 7.31
N ALA A 909 47.20 -14.11 6.05
CA ALA A 909 46.51 -13.05 5.35
C ALA A 909 45.29 -13.62 4.62
N ASP A 910 44.33 -14.20 5.34
CA ASP A 910 42.94 -14.19 4.88
C ASP A 910 41.91 -14.46 5.99
N ALA A 911 40.85 -13.63 6.00
CA ALA A 911 39.52 -13.83 6.62
C ALA A 911 38.75 -12.50 6.65
N SER A 912 39.36 -11.48 7.28
CA SER A 912 38.66 -10.24 7.67
C SER A 912 38.76 -9.09 6.66
N THR A 913 39.69 -9.18 5.71
CA THR A 913 39.94 -8.18 4.66
C THR A 913 38.86 -8.18 3.57
N LEU A 914 38.39 -9.37 3.18
CA LEU A 914 37.46 -9.58 2.08
C LEU A 914 36.06 -9.03 2.37
N ASP A 915 35.58 -9.21 3.61
CA ASP A 915 34.19 -8.88 3.99
C ASP A 915 33.96 -7.36 4.20
N ILE A 916 35.03 -6.57 4.34
CA ILE A 916 34.95 -5.09 4.43
C ILE A 916 34.81 -4.46 3.02
N ALA A 917 34.94 -5.24 1.94
CA ALA A 917 34.69 -4.81 0.57
C ALA A 917 33.21 -4.96 0.15
N THR A 918 32.57 -6.06 0.53
CA THR A 918 31.17 -6.41 0.18
C THR A 918 30.17 -5.40 0.75
N LEU A 919 30.27 -5.09 2.04
CA LEU A 919 29.40 -4.16 2.79
C LEU A 919 29.25 -2.76 2.16
N ASP A 920 30.24 -2.28 1.41
CA ASP A 920 30.25 -0.94 0.80
C ASP A 920 29.30 -0.81 -0.40
N SER A 921 28.94 -1.92 -1.03
CA SER A 921 27.90 -1.93 -2.07
C SER A 921 26.50 -2.02 -1.46
N ASP A 922 26.34 -2.89 -0.46
CA ASP A 922 25.06 -3.23 0.15
C ASP A 922 24.52 -2.11 1.05
N THR A 923 25.36 -1.44 1.83
CA THR A 923 24.93 -0.24 2.59
C THR A 923 24.42 0.88 1.69
N ARG A 924 25.04 1.10 0.52
CA ARG A 924 24.58 2.11 -0.46
C ARG A 924 23.27 1.70 -1.14
N LYS A 925 23.07 0.41 -1.46
CA LYS A 925 21.77 -0.11 -1.94
C LYS A 925 20.67 0.21 -0.92
N LEU A 926 20.88 -0.11 0.36
CA LEU A 926 19.88 0.11 1.42
C LEU A 926 19.51 1.60 1.55
N VAL A 927 20.51 2.48 1.59
CA VAL A 927 20.32 3.94 1.64
C VAL A 927 19.51 4.44 0.45
N ASN A 928 19.77 3.93 -0.77
CA ASN A 928 18.99 4.29 -1.96
C ASN A 928 17.53 3.83 -1.87
N VAL A 929 17.24 2.66 -1.29
CA VAL A 929 15.85 2.20 -1.12
C VAL A 929 15.12 3.05 -0.07
N VAL A 930 15.74 3.34 1.07
CA VAL A 930 15.14 4.20 2.11
C VAL A 930 14.85 5.60 1.56
N LEU A 931 15.77 6.19 0.80
CA LEU A 931 15.57 7.50 0.16
C LEU A 931 14.52 7.46 -0.96
N ALA A 932 14.40 6.36 -1.70
CA ALA A 932 13.34 6.21 -2.69
C ALA A 932 11.95 6.09 -2.04
N VAL A 933 11.83 5.38 -0.92
CA VAL A 933 10.57 5.29 -0.14
C VAL A 933 10.23 6.65 0.47
N ALA A 934 11.20 7.33 1.11
CA ALA A 934 11.01 8.69 1.64
C ALA A 934 10.63 9.69 0.54
N GLY A 935 11.18 9.54 -0.68
CA GLY A 935 10.80 10.34 -1.84
C GLY A 935 9.40 10.05 -2.36
N LEU A 936 8.96 8.79 -2.42
CA LEU A 936 7.58 8.45 -2.78
C LEU A 936 6.58 9.01 -1.76
N LEU A 937 6.86 8.86 -0.46
CA LEU A 937 6.02 9.41 0.62
C LEU A 937 5.99 10.94 0.59
N GLY A 938 7.13 11.59 0.35
CA GLY A 938 7.20 13.04 0.22
C GLY A 938 6.47 13.57 -1.01
N VAL A 939 6.56 12.89 -2.17
CA VAL A 939 5.78 13.25 -3.36
C VAL A 939 4.29 13.07 -3.08
N PHE A 940 3.88 11.96 -2.46
CA PHE A 940 2.49 11.75 -2.06
C PHE A 940 1.97 12.87 -1.13
N GLY A 941 2.72 13.25 -0.09
CA GLY A 941 2.34 14.33 0.83
C GLY A 941 2.42 15.75 0.23
N ILE A 942 3.13 15.95 -0.89
CA ILE A 942 3.07 17.21 -1.66
C ILE A 942 1.81 17.25 -2.52
N TRP A 943 1.46 16.14 -3.17
CA TRP A 943 0.40 16.06 -4.17
C TRP A 943 -0.98 15.66 -3.61
N SER A 944 -1.06 15.22 -2.35
CA SER A 944 -2.31 14.85 -1.65
C SER A 944 -3.45 15.84 -1.86
N ASN A 945 -3.18 17.14 -1.69
CA ASN A 945 -4.17 18.22 -1.79
C ASN A 945 -4.64 18.51 -3.23
N VAL A 946 -4.20 17.72 -4.22
CA VAL A 946 -4.63 17.76 -5.62
C VAL A 946 -5.38 16.47 -6.00
N LEU A 947 -5.32 15.43 -5.16
CA LEU A 947 -6.04 14.17 -5.38
C LEU A 947 -7.58 14.33 -5.37
N PRO A 948 -8.21 15.21 -4.56
CA PRO A 948 -9.65 15.50 -4.66
C PRO A 948 -10.07 15.97 -6.06
N ALA A 949 -9.31 16.89 -6.67
CA ALA A 949 -9.56 17.29 -8.07
C ALA A 949 -9.43 16.13 -9.07
N GLY A 950 -8.72 15.05 -8.73
CA GLY A 950 -8.72 13.81 -9.50
C GLY A 950 -10.06 13.07 -9.51
N ARG A 951 -11.06 13.45 -8.69
CA ARG A 951 -12.38 12.80 -8.65
C ARG A 951 -13.19 12.99 -9.93
N LEU A 952 -13.16 14.19 -10.52
CA LEU A 952 -13.80 14.50 -11.82
C LEU A 952 -13.31 13.62 -12.99
N LEU A 953 -12.13 13.00 -12.86
CA LEU A 953 -11.64 12.02 -13.84
C LEU A 953 -12.36 10.66 -13.73
N ASN A 954 -13.11 10.39 -12.65
CA ASN A 954 -13.95 9.21 -12.55
C ASN A 954 -15.26 9.36 -13.35
N ASP A 955 -15.78 10.59 -13.50
CA ASP A 955 -17.02 10.83 -14.25
C ASP A 955 -16.83 10.64 -15.77
N VAL A 956 -15.60 10.86 -16.24
CA VAL A 956 -15.16 10.51 -17.60
C VAL A 956 -14.97 8.99 -17.71
N THR A 957 -16.08 8.29 -17.91
CA THR A 957 -16.08 6.86 -18.28
C THR A 957 -15.46 6.67 -19.67
N LEU A 958 -14.62 5.64 -19.82
CA LEU A 958 -13.90 5.35 -21.07
C LEU A 958 -14.39 4.06 -21.73
N TRP A 959 -14.70 3.03 -20.94
CA TRP A 959 -15.43 1.83 -21.36
C TRP A 959 -16.08 1.17 -20.15
N THR A 960 -17.04 0.28 -20.38
CA THR A 960 -17.67 -0.56 -19.33
C THR A 960 -17.24 -2.02 -19.45
N TYR A 961 -17.32 -2.76 -18.35
CA TYR A 961 -17.13 -4.21 -18.32
C TYR A 961 -18.07 -4.86 -17.31
N LEU A 962 -18.52 -6.09 -17.61
CA LEU A 962 -19.34 -6.87 -16.69
C LEU A 962 -18.45 -7.43 -15.55
N ALA A 963 -18.66 -6.93 -14.34
CA ALA A 963 -17.91 -7.29 -13.14
C ALA A 963 -18.61 -8.45 -12.41
N GLY A 964 -18.38 -9.68 -12.88
CA GLY A 964 -18.86 -10.91 -12.25
C GLY A 964 -18.26 -12.16 -12.88
N SER A 965 -18.48 -13.32 -12.26
CA SER A 965 -18.02 -14.62 -12.77
C SER A 965 -19.05 -15.34 -13.64
N ASN A 966 -20.35 -15.12 -13.40
CA ASN A 966 -21.44 -15.96 -13.92
C ASN A 966 -22.44 -15.19 -14.82
N GLY A 967 -22.00 -14.19 -15.58
CA GLY A 967 -22.85 -13.35 -16.44
C GLY A 967 -23.70 -12.31 -15.70
N GLN A 968 -24.18 -12.61 -14.49
CA GLN A 968 -24.88 -11.69 -13.56
C GLN A 968 -23.95 -10.63 -12.94
N GLY A 969 -22.98 -10.13 -13.69
CA GLY A 969 -21.99 -9.16 -13.22
C GLY A 969 -22.48 -7.73 -13.42
N ALA A 970 -22.49 -6.92 -12.36
CA ALA A 970 -22.83 -5.50 -12.46
C ALA A 970 -21.91 -4.80 -13.48
N SER A 971 -22.49 -3.99 -14.36
CA SER A 971 -21.72 -3.21 -15.33
C SER A 971 -20.91 -2.15 -14.60
N ARG A 972 -19.59 -2.21 -14.70
CA ARG A 972 -18.67 -1.27 -14.06
C ARG A 972 -17.90 -0.49 -15.12
N ALA A 973 -17.90 0.83 -15.02
CA ALA A 973 -17.05 1.67 -15.86
C ALA A 973 -15.59 1.58 -15.41
N VAL A 974 -14.68 1.60 -16.38
CA VAL A 974 -13.30 2.04 -16.19
C VAL A 974 -13.22 3.49 -16.64
N THR A 975 -12.57 4.31 -15.80
CA THR A 975 -12.61 5.77 -15.92
C THR A 975 -11.25 6.35 -16.32
N LEU A 976 -11.20 7.62 -16.70
CA LEU A 976 -9.93 8.32 -16.91
C LEU A 976 -9.10 8.39 -15.62
N GLY A 977 -9.76 8.45 -14.46
CA GLY A 977 -9.16 8.31 -13.14
C GLY A 977 -8.51 6.94 -12.92
N ASP A 978 -9.11 5.86 -13.43
CA ASP A 978 -8.53 4.51 -13.36
C ASP A 978 -7.29 4.35 -14.23
N LEU A 979 -7.24 4.94 -15.43
CA LEU A 979 -6.01 4.98 -16.22
C LEU A 979 -4.88 5.71 -15.48
N LEU A 980 -5.20 6.81 -14.78
CA LEU A 980 -4.22 7.52 -13.96
C LEU A 980 -3.76 6.70 -12.74
N ARG A 981 -4.69 6.04 -12.04
CA ARG A 981 -4.39 5.07 -10.96
C ARG A 981 -3.50 3.93 -11.47
N ALA A 982 -3.80 3.37 -12.63
CA ALA A 982 -3.03 2.31 -13.27
C ALA A 982 -1.61 2.78 -13.65
N ALA A 983 -1.45 3.99 -14.21
CA ALA A 983 -0.14 4.55 -14.53
C ALA A 983 0.73 4.76 -13.27
N VAL A 984 0.13 5.22 -12.17
CA VAL A 984 0.81 5.31 -10.85
C VAL A 984 1.16 3.92 -10.32
N ALA A 985 0.27 2.93 -10.44
CA ALA A 985 0.54 1.54 -10.05
C ALA A 985 1.68 0.90 -10.87
N VAL A 986 1.77 1.17 -12.18
CA VAL A 986 2.91 0.78 -13.02
C VAL A 986 4.20 1.43 -12.50
N LEU A 987 4.20 2.74 -12.22
CA LEU A 987 5.38 3.45 -11.73
C LEU A 987 5.85 2.88 -10.38
N LEU A 988 4.95 2.71 -9.42
CA LEU A 988 5.23 2.11 -8.11
C LEU A 988 5.75 0.67 -8.25
N THR A 989 5.16 -0.14 -9.13
CA THR A 989 5.62 -1.51 -9.43
C THR A 989 7.05 -1.49 -9.99
N VAL A 990 7.36 -0.62 -10.96
CA VAL A 990 8.70 -0.52 -11.55
C VAL A 990 9.75 -0.07 -10.51
N VAL A 991 9.38 0.80 -9.57
CA VAL A 991 10.24 1.16 -8.44
C VAL A 991 10.41 -0.02 -7.47
N ALA A 992 9.34 -0.73 -7.13
CA ALA A 992 9.37 -1.87 -6.22
C ALA A 992 10.22 -3.05 -6.75
N VAL A 993 10.00 -3.43 -8.02
CA VAL A 993 10.74 -4.48 -8.77
C VAL A 993 12.25 -4.19 -8.88
N ARG A 994 12.64 -2.92 -8.83
CA ARG A 994 14.03 -2.46 -8.77
C ARG A 994 14.61 -2.49 -7.35
N ASN A 995 13.83 -2.05 -6.37
CA ASN A 995 14.34 -1.70 -5.05
C ASN A 995 14.19 -2.82 -4.00
N LEU A 996 13.01 -3.43 -3.84
CA LEU A 996 12.74 -4.37 -2.75
C LEU A 996 13.56 -5.68 -2.83
N PRO A 997 13.78 -6.30 -4.00
CA PRO A 997 14.65 -7.48 -4.08
C PRO A 997 16.08 -7.22 -3.56
N SER A 998 16.57 -5.97 -3.70
CA SER A 998 17.87 -5.56 -3.18
C SER A 998 17.90 -5.53 -1.65
N LEU A 999 16.81 -5.16 -0.98
CA LEU A 999 16.70 -5.23 0.49
C LEU A 999 16.80 -6.68 0.99
N ILE A 1000 16.10 -7.60 0.32
CA ILE A 1000 16.11 -9.02 0.68
C ILE A 1000 17.49 -9.64 0.45
N GLU A 1001 18.20 -9.28 -0.62
CA GLU A 1001 19.59 -9.71 -0.84
C GLU A 1001 20.49 -9.35 0.36
N ILE A 1002 20.33 -8.14 0.92
CA ILE A 1002 21.12 -7.61 2.04
C ILE A 1002 20.75 -8.29 3.36
N ILE A 1003 19.45 -8.46 3.65
CA ILE A 1003 18.96 -9.15 4.84
C ILE A 1003 19.42 -10.62 4.84
N LEU A 1004 19.40 -11.29 3.68
CA LEU A 1004 19.91 -12.64 3.52
C LEU A 1004 21.45 -12.72 3.64
N ARG A 1005 22.20 -11.65 3.36
CA ARG A 1005 23.67 -11.61 3.56
C ARG A 1005 24.08 -11.57 5.02
N GLN A 1006 23.24 -11.01 5.90
CA GLN A 1006 23.49 -11.00 7.34
C GLN A 1006 23.33 -12.40 7.99
N ARG A 1007 22.72 -13.36 7.31
CA ARG A 1007 22.61 -14.76 7.75
C ARG A 1007 23.69 -15.60 7.08
N GLN A 1008 24.76 -15.92 7.81
CA GLN A 1008 25.93 -16.68 7.34
C GLN A 1008 25.58 -18.06 6.76
N THR A 1009 24.45 -18.66 7.16
CA THR A 1009 23.97 -19.95 6.66
C THR A 1009 23.38 -19.92 5.24
N VAL A 1010 23.17 -18.75 4.63
CA VAL A 1010 22.52 -18.63 3.31
C VAL A 1010 23.56 -18.63 2.19
N THR A 1011 23.58 -19.71 1.39
CA THR A 1011 24.49 -19.88 0.24
C THR A 1011 24.28 -18.84 -0.87
N ALA A 1012 25.30 -18.59 -1.69
CA ALA A 1012 25.21 -17.63 -2.79
C ALA A 1012 24.11 -17.98 -3.83
N GLY A 1013 23.93 -19.27 -4.14
CA GLY A 1013 22.89 -19.75 -5.05
C GLY A 1013 21.47 -19.54 -4.51
N SER A 1014 21.23 -19.88 -3.23
CA SER A 1014 19.92 -19.67 -2.61
C SER A 1014 19.57 -18.18 -2.50
N ARG A 1015 20.54 -17.31 -2.16
CA ARG A 1015 20.39 -15.85 -2.17
C ARG A 1015 19.94 -15.30 -3.53
N LEU A 1016 20.55 -15.79 -4.62
CA LEU A 1016 20.18 -15.40 -5.99
C LEU A 1016 18.77 -15.89 -6.34
N ALA A 1017 18.42 -17.12 -5.96
CA ALA A 1017 17.09 -17.68 -6.17
C ALA A 1017 16.00 -16.87 -5.45
N PHE A 1018 16.15 -16.60 -4.15
CA PHE A 1018 15.22 -15.75 -3.39
C PHE A 1018 15.06 -14.35 -4.01
N THR A 1019 16.17 -13.67 -4.30
CA THR A 1019 16.15 -12.32 -4.91
C THR A 1019 15.40 -12.31 -6.25
N THR A 1020 15.58 -13.36 -7.06
CA THR A 1020 14.90 -13.52 -8.36
C THR A 1020 13.42 -13.84 -8.18
N LEU A 1021 13.08 -14.74 -7.25
CA LEU A 1021 11.69 -15.12 -6.96
C LEU A 1021 10.88 -13.95 -6.40
N THR A 1022 11.43 -13.16 -5.48
CA THR A 1022 10.76 -11.94 -5.00
C THR A 1022 10.57 -10.92 -6.12
N ARG A 1023 11.55 -10.77 -7.03
CA ARG A 1023 11.38 -9.90 -8.21
C ARG A 1023 10.20 -10.34 -9.08
N TYR A 1024 10.03 -11.65 -9.33
CA TYR A 1024 8.89 -12.15 -10.08
C TYR A 1024 7.57 -11.98 -9.32
N ALA A 1025 7.53 -12.29 -8.02
CA ALA A 1025 6.34 -12.10 -7.20
C ALA A 1025 5.84 -10.64 -7.23
N ILE A 1026 6.73 -9.66 -6.97
CA ILE A 1026 6.37 -8.23 -7.01
C ILE A 1026 5.90 -7.82 -8.42
N ALA A 1027 6.54 -8.31 -9.47
CA ALA A 1027 6.14 -8.01 -10.84
C ALA A 1027 4.76 -8.58 -11.18
N ILE A 1028 4.48 -9.83 -10.79
CA ILE A 1028 3.18 -10.49 -11.02
C ILE A 1028 2.07 -9.79 -10.23
N THR A 1029 2.28 -9.50 -8.94
CA THR A 1029 1.32 -8.75 -8.12
C THR A 1029 1.05 -7.36 -8.69
N GLY A 1030 2.10 -6.63 -9.09
CA GLY A 1030 1.95 -5.29 -9.67
C GLY A 1030 1.23 -5.29 -11.03
N ILE A 1031 1.51 -6.28 -11.89
CA ILE A 1031 0.76 -6.49 -13.14
C ILE A 1031 -0.71 -6.83 -12.83
N GLY A 1032 -0.98 -7.69 -11.85
CA GLY A 1032 -2.34 -8.02 -11.41
C GLY A 1032 -3.13 -6.80 -10.93
N ILE A 1033 -2.52 -5.93 -10.12
CA ILE A 1033 -3.12 -4.65 -9.68
C ILE A 1033 -3.46 -3.78 -10.90
N VAL A 1034 -2.51 -3.60 -11.83
CA VAL A 1034 -2.68 -2.76 -13.02
C VAL A 1034 -3.81 -3.30 -13.93
N LEU A 1035 -3.82 -4.61 -14.20
CA LEU A 1035 -4.88 -5.26 -14.98
C LEU A 1035 -6.24 -5.13 -14.30
N GLY A 1036 -6.30 -5.29 -12.97
CA GLY A 1036 -7.51 -5.07 -12.18
C GLY A 1036 -8.03 -3.63 -12.25
N THR A 1037 -7.15 -2.62 -12.15
CA THR A 1037 -7.54 -1.21 -12.35
C THR A 1037 -8.01 -0.89 -13.76
N ILE A 1038 -7.57 -1.65 -14.77
CA ILE A 1038 -7.98 -1.50 -16.18
C ILE A 1038 -9.21 -2.40 -16.49
N GLY A 1039 -9.90 -2.93 -15.46
CA GLY A 1039 -11.13 -3.70 -15.62
C GLY A 1039 -10.96 -5.06 -16.33
N VAL A 1040 -9.73 -5.58 -16.40
CA VAL A 1040 -9.47 -6.90 -17.00
C VAL A 1040 -9.99 -7.97 -16.05
N ASN A 1041 -11.18 -8.49 -16.35
CA ASN A 1041 -11.89 -9.43 -15.47
C ASN A 1041 -11.03 -10.67 -15.15
N TRP A 1042 -10.77 -10.87 -13.85
CA TRP A 1042 -9.92 -11.92 -13.30
C TRP A 1042 -10.33 -13.34 -13.74
N SER A 1043 -11.63 -13.59 -14.00
CA SER A 1043 -12.09 -14.89 -14.51
C SER A 1043 -11.44 -15.28 -15.84
N LYS A 1044 -11.18 -14.30 -16.72
CA LYS A 1044 -10.49 -14.50 -18.00
C LYS A 1044 -8.99 -14.82 -17.86
N LEU A 1045 -8.44 -14.69 -16.65
CA LEU A 1045 -7.05 -15.04 -16.31
C LEU A 1045 -6.96 -16.28 -15.40
N GLN A 1046 -8.03 -16.65 -14.69
CA GLN A 1046 -8.06 -17.80 -13.77
C GLN A 1046 -7.64 -19.11 -14.45
N TRP A 1047 -8.13 -19.41 -15.66
CA TRP A 1047 -7.74 -20.64 -16.38
C TRP A 1047 -6.25 -20.68 -16.72
N LEU A 1048 -5.65 -19.54 -17.08
CA LEU A 1048 -4.22 -19.42 -17.41
C LEU A 1048 -3.36 -19.57 -16.15
N VAL A 1049 -3.79 -18.96 -15.04
CA VAL A 1049 -3.13 -19.10 -13.73
C VAL A 1049 -3.27 -20.54 -13.20
N ALA A 1050 -4.41 -21.19 -13.40
CA ALA A 1050 -4.63 -22.58 -13.02
C ALA A 1050 -3.77 -23.53 -13.87
N ALA A 1051 -3.75 -23.39 -15.19
CA ALA A 1051 -2.91 -24.20 -16.08
C ALA A 1051 -1.41 -24.03 -15.77
N LEU A 1052 -0.96 -22.79 -15.53
CA LEU A 1052 0.41 -22.50 -15.09
C LEU A 1052 0.70 -23.09 -13.70
N GLY A 1053 -0.23 -22.99 -12.76
CA GLY A 1053 -0.11 -23.56 -11.41
C GLY A 1053 -0.02 -25.09 -11.43
N VAL A 1054 -0.82 -25.75 -12.25
CA VAL A 1054 -0.78 -27.20 -12.49
C VAL A 1054 0.56 -27.61 -13.15
N GLY A 1055 1.01 -26.88 -14.17
CA GLY A 1055 2.30 -27.14 -14.81
C GLY A 1055 3.51 -26.96 -13.87
N ILE A 1056 3.47 -25.93 -13.02
CA ILE A 1056 4.47 -25.73 -11.94
C ILE A 1056 4.35 -26.85 -10.89
N GLY A 1057 3.13 -27.29 -10.55
CA GLY A 1057 2.88 -28.40 -9.63
C GLY A 1057 3.52 -29.71 -10.10
N PHE A 1058 3.28 -30.12 -11.34
CA PHE A 1058 3.93 -31.27 -11.97
C PHE A 1058 5.47 -31.09 -12.02
N GLY A 1059 5.95 -29.92 -12.42
CA GLY A 1059 7.40 -29.62 -12.45
C GLY A 1059 8.08 -29.62 -11.08
N LEU A 1060 7.32 -29.44 -9.99
CA LEU A 1060 7.80 -29.46 -8.60
C LEU A 1060 7.52 -30.80 -7.90
N GLN A 1061 6.76 -31.72 -8.51
CA GLN A 1061 6.26 -32.96 -7.89
C GLN A 1061 7.38 -33.80 -7.28
N GLU A 1062 8.45 -34.09 -8.05
CA GLU A 1062 9.59 -34.87 -7.54
C GLU A 1062 10.37 -34.15 -6.43
N ILE A 1063 10.39 -32.82 -6.44
CA ILE A 1063 11.03 -32.02 -5.38
C ILE A 1063 10.20 -32.09 -4.08
N VAL A 1064 8.87 -32.10 -4.18
CA VAL A 1064 7.96 -32.27 -3.04
C VAL A 1064 7.99 -33.72 -2.53
N ALA A 1065 7.97 -34.71 -3.41
CA ALA A 1065 8.04 -36.13 -3.04
C ALA A 1065 9.32 -36.44 -2.24
N ASN A 1066 10.49 -35.99 -2.71
CA ASN A 1066 11.75 -36.14 -2.00
C ASN A 1066 11.82 -35.35 -0.68
N PHE A 1067 11.15 -34.19 -0.59
CA PHE A 1067 11.03 -33.43 0.65
C PHE A 1067 10.17 -34.17 1.70
N ILE A 1068 9.00 -34.66 1.30
CA ILE A 1068 8.07 -35.39 2.18
C ILE A 1068 8.71 -36.71 2.62
N SER A 1069 9.32 -37.46 1.70
CA SER A 1069 10.04 -38.69 2.04
C SER A 1069 11.21 -38.43 3.00
N GLY A 1070 11.92 -37.32 2.84
CA GLY A 1070 12.95 -36.88 3.80
C GLY A 1070 12.40 -36.60 5.19
N LEU A 1071 11.21 -36.00 5.29
CA LEU A 1071 10.53 -35.79 6.58
C LEU A 1071 10.08 -37.12 7.21
N ILE A 1072 9.52 -38.04 6.41
CA ILE A 1072 9.13 -39.40 6.85
C ILE A 1072 10.35 -40.14 7.42
N ILE A 1073 11.47 -40.18 6.69
CA ILE A 1073 12.72 -40.82 7.15
C ILE A 1073 13.19 -40.24 8.51
N LEU A 1074 13.08 -38.92 8.70
CA LEU A 1074 13.50 -38.27 9.96
C LEU A 1074 12.55 -38.56 11.14
N MET A 1075 11.26 -38.79 10.88
CA MET A 1075 10.25 -39.08 11.90
C MET A 1075 10.22 -40.58 12.27
N GLU A 1076 10.09 -41.46 11.28
CA GLU A 1076 9.91 -42.91 11.45
C GLU A 1076 11.23 -43.67 11.62
N ARG A 1077 12.33 -43.11 11.09
CA ARG A 1077 13.70 -43.66 11.18
C ARG A 1077 13.86 -45.12 10.71
N PRO A 1078 13.34 -45.50 9.51
CA PRO A 1078 13.57 -46.83 8.91
C PRO A 1078 15.03 -47.05 8.48
N ILE A 1079 15.79 -45.95 8.35
CA ILE A 1079 17.24 -45.90 8.23
C ILE A 1079 17.76 -44.79 9.14
N ARG A 1080 18.99 -44.95 9.62
CA ARG A 1080 19.67 -44.02 10.54
C ARG A 1080 21.09 -43.75 10.04
N VAL A 1081 21.67 -42.61 10.43
CA VAL A 1081 23.09 -42.34 10.16
C VAL A 1081 23.94 -43.33 10.99
N GLY A 1082 24.76 -44.12 10.29
CA GLY A 1082 25.50 -45.25 10.86
C GLY A 1082 25.01 -46.62 10.40
N ASP A 1083 23.78 -46.75 9.90
CA ASP A 1083 23.23 -48.03 9.43
C ASP A 1083 23.95 -48.51 8.17
N VAL A 1084 24.13 -49.83 8.02
CA VAL A 1084 24.58 -50.43 6.75
C VAL A 1084 23.36 -50.87 5.94
N VAL A 1085 23.23 -50.33 4.73
CA VAL A 1085 22.06 -50.55 3.86
C VAL A 1085 22.49 -50.98 2.46
N THR A 1086 21.60 -51.72 1.79
CA THR A 1086 21.66 -52.00 0.36
C THR A 1086 20.47 -51.33 -0.33
N VAL A 1087 20.74 -50.52 -1.36
CA VAL A 1087 19.74 -49.84 -2.19
C VAL A 1087 20.10 -50.09 -3.65
N GLY A 1088 19.16 -50.68 -4.40
CA GLY A 1088 19.50 -51.34 -5.67
C GLY A 1088 20.61 -52.36 -5.45
N ASP A 1089 21.65 -52.30 -6.27
CA ASP A 1089 22.82 -53.19 -6.18
C ASP A 1089 23.95 -52.63 -5.29
N THR A 1090 23.84 -51.38 -4.82
CA THR A 1090 24.90 -50.74 -4.01
C THR A 1090 24.69 -50.97 -2.51
N SER A 1091 25.72 -51.47 -1.84
CA SER A 1091 25.75 -51.63 -0.37
C SER A 1091 26.76 -50.68 0.28
N GLY A 1092 26.39 -50.07 1.40
CA GLY A 1092 27.26 -49.13 2.12
C GLY A 1092 26.62 -48.56 3.38
N THR A 1093 27.37 -47.69 4.08
CA THR A 1093 26.93 -47.08 5.35
C THR A 1093 26.26 -45.74 5.10
N VAL A 1094 25.10 -45.49 5.72
CA VAL A 1094 24.42 -44.20 5.66
C VAL A 1094 25.23 -43.14 6.42
N THR A 1095 25.80 -42.17 5.71
CA THR A 1095 26.65 -41.12 6.31
C THR A 1095 25.93 -39.81 6.56
N GLN A 1096 24.92 -39.44 5.77
CA GLN A 1096 24.10 -38.26 6.07
C GLN A 1096 22.70 -38.27 5.42
N VAL A 1097 21.66 -38.21 6.24
CA VAL A 1097 20.29 -37.88 5.78
C VAL A 1097 20.18 -36.36 5.57
N ARG A 1098 19.78 -35.92 4.38
CA ARG A 1098 19.43 -34.51 4.08
C ARG A 1098 17.98 -34.41 3.60
N ILE A 1099 17.46 -33.20 3.48
CA ILE A 1099 16.04 -32.93 3.17
C ILE A 1099 15.53 -33.54 1.84
N ARG A 1100 16.39 -33.79 0.84
CA ARG A 1100 15.98 -34.35 -0.47
C ARG A 1100 16.69 -35.64 -0.89
N ALA A 1101 17.83 -35.96 -0.28
CA ALA A 1101 18.65 -37.11 -0.61
C ALA A 1101 19.42 -37.53 0.64
N THR A 1102 19.79 -38.80 0.70
CA THR A 1102 20.60 -39.38 1.76
C THR A 1102 21.88 -39.92 1.15
N THR A 1103 23.02 -39.55 1.74
CA THR A 1103 24.34 -40.04 1.33
C THR A 1103 24.60 -41.40 1.95
N ILE A 1104 24.93 -42.38 1.11
CA ILE A 1104 25.49 -43.67 1.48
C ILE A 1104 26.95 -43.68 1.04
N THR A 1105 27.86 -44.19 1.86
CA THR A 1105 29.27 -44.38 1.50
C THR A 1105 29.56 -45.87 1.37
N ASN A 1106 29.97 -46.31 0.18
CA ASN A 1106 30.30 -47.73 -0.08
C ASN A 1106 31.70 -48.09 0.47
N TRP A 1107 32.08 -49.37 0.37
CA TRP A 1107 33.37 -49.87 0.88
C TRP A 1107 34.57 -49.25 0.16
N ASP A 1108 34.42 -48.84 -1.10
CA ASP A 1108 35.42 -48.09 -1.89
C ASP A 1108 35.49 -46.59 -1.53
N ARG A 1109 34.76 -46.15 -0.49
CA ARG A 1109 34.61 -44.77 -0.03
C ARG A 1109 33.95 -43.80 -1.03
N GLN A 1110 33.21 -44.31 -2.00
CA GLN A 1110 32.41 -43.49 -2.93
C GLN A 1110 31.12 -43.04 -2.24
N GLU A 1111 30.75 -41.76 -2.39
CA GLU A 1111 29.48 -41.21 -1.90
C GLU A 1111 28.37 -41.36 -2.94
N LEU A 1112 27.42 -42.27 -2.69
CA LEU A 1112 26.17 -42.40 -3.45
C LEU A 1112 25.10 -41.47 -2.84
N LEU A 1113 24.60 -40.53 -3.64
CA LEU A 1113 23.51 -39.62 -3.28
C LEU A 1113 22.16 -40.19 -3.72
N VAL A 1114 21.51 -40.97 -2.86
CA VAL A 1114 20.20 -41.59 -3.15
C VAL A 1114 19.07 -40.60 -2.86
N PRO A 1115 18.14 -40.35 -3.80
CA PRO A 1115 16.94 -39.53 -3.57
C PRO A 1115 16.07 -40.10 -2.43
N ASN A 1116 15.60 -39.26 -1.51
CA ASN A 1116 14.84 -39.72 -0.34
C ASN A 1116 13.56 -40.49 -0.69
N LYS A 1117 12.94 -40.19 -1.83
CA LYS A 1117 11.79 -40.91 -2.37
C LYS A 1117 12.07 -42.41 -2.54
N GLU A 1118 13.28 -42.76 -2.95
CA GLU A 1118 13.68 -44.13 -3.29
C GLU A 1118 13.69 -45.05 -2.06
N PHE A 1119 14.02 -44.53 -0.88
CA PHE A 1119 13.94 -45.30 0.38
C PHE A 1119 12.50 -45.54 0.87
N ILE A 1120 11.52 -44.81 0.35
CA ILE A 1120 10.10 -44.91 0.74
C ILE A 1120 9.28 -45.67 -0.31
N THR A 1121 9.63 -45.56 -1.60
CA THR A 1121 8.92 -46.25 -2.70
C THR A 1121 9.65 -47.46 -3.27
N GLY A 1122 10.94 -47.62 -2.97
CA GLY A 1122 11.79 -48.73 -3.44
C GLY A 1122 12.04 -49.77 -2.36
N ARG A 1123 12.68 -50.89 -2.75
CA ARG A 1123 13.11 -51.92 -1.80
C ARG A 1123 14.48 -51.55 -1.22
N VAL A 1124 14.53 -51.37 0.10
CA VAL A 1124 15.76 -51.18 0.87
C VAL A 1124 15.98 -52.41 1.75
N LEU A 1125 17.22 -52.88 1.85
CA LEU A 1125 17.63 -53.86 2.85
C LEU A 1125 18.52 -53.15 3.87
N ASN A 1126 18.08 -53.06 5.13
CA ASN A 1126 18.88 -52.51 6.24
C ASN A 1126 19.43 -53.68 7.05
N TRP A 1127 20.76 -53.78 7.15
CA TRP A 1127 21.47 -54.89 7.78
C TRP A 1127 21.67 -54.69 9.30
N SER A 1128 21.31 -53.52 9.85
CA SER A 1128 21.58 -53.12 11.24
C SER A 1128 20.38 -52.41 11.90
N LEU A 1129 19.15 -52.60 11.41
CA LEU A 1129 17.96 -51.86 11.85
C LEU A 1129 17.50 -52.21 13.28
N SER A 1130 17.60 -53.50 13.63
CA SER A 1130 17.10 -54.07 14.88
C SER A 1130 18.20 -54.76 15.70
N ASP A 1131 19.17 -55.36 15.00
CA ASP A 1131 20.36 -56.00 15.55
C ASP A 1131 21.46 -55.98 14.45
N ASP A 1132 22.74 -56.06 14.83
CA ASP A 1132 23.90 -56.19 13.93
C ASP A 1132 24.22 -57.66 13.58
N VAL A 1133 23.60 -58.62 14.28
CA VAL A 1133 23.83 -60.06 14.11
C VAL A 1133 23.42 -60.55 12.72
N ILE A 1134 24.34 -61.20 12.01
CA ILE A 1134 24.16 -61.67 10.63
C ILE A 1134 24.57 -63.13 10.46
N ARG A 1135 23.90 -63.84 9.54
CA ARG A 1135 24.19 -65.24 9.21
C ARG A 1135 25.23 -65.36 8.09
N ILE A 1136 26.29 -66.11 8.36
CA ILE A 1136 27.21 -66.68 7.37
C ILE A 1136 26.64 -68.03 6.90
N TYR A 1137 26.85 -68.31 5.61
CA TYR A 1137 26.57 -69.61 5.01
C TYR A 1137 27.53 -69.86 3.85
N PHE A 1138 28.15 -71.03 3.84
CA PHE A 1138 28.95 -71.54 2.74
C PHE A 1138 28.98 -73.07 2.74
N THR A 1139 29.38 -73.65 1.61
CA THR A 1139 29.42 -75.10 1.40
C THR A 1139 30.84 -75.61 1.18
N ILE A 1140 31.12 -76.83 1.61
CA ILE A 1140 32.44 -77.47 1.62
C ILE A 1140 32.29 -78.83 0.94
N GLY A 1141 33.05 -79.09 -0.13
CA GLY A 1141 33.02 -80.36 -0.85
C GLY A 1141 34.16 -81.28 -0.41
N ILE A 1142 33.86 -82.45 0.16
CA ILE A 1142 34.84 -83.50 0.46
C ILE A 1142 34.74 -84.65 -0.55
N ALA A 1143 35.84 -85.36 -0.80
CA ALA A 1143 35.89 -86.41 -1.79
C ALA A 1143 35.02 -87.61 -1.40
N TYR A 1144 34.44 -88.28 -2.40
CA TYR A 1144 33.73 -89.55 -2.19
C TYR A 1144 34.64 -90.59 -1.52
N GLY A 1145 34.11 -91.25 -0.49
CA GLY A 1145 34.89 -92.18 0.37
C GLY A 1145 35.53 -91.53 1.60
N SER A 1146 35.46 -90.20 1.77
CA SER A 1146 35.84 -89.53 3.03
C SER A 1146 34.88 -89.86 4.16
N ASP A 1147 35.37 -89.88 5.41
CA ASP A 1147 34.51 -89.99 6.59
C ASP A 1147 33.68 -88.70 6.80
N VAL A 1148 32.40 -88.78 6.41
CA VAL A 1148 31.43 -87.68 6.54
C VAL A 1148 31.19 -87.30 8.00
N GLU A 1149 31.17 -88.26 8.92
CA GLU A 1149 30.85 -88.01 10.33
C GLU A 1149 31.99 -87.25 11.01
N SER A 1150 33.24 -87.64 10.75
CA SER A 1150 34.39 -86.85 11.19
C SER A 1150 34.50 -85.49 10.49
N ALA A 1151 34.12 -85.38 9.21
CA ALA A 1151 34.12 -84.09 8.51
C ALA A 1151 33.04 -83.13 9.05
N LEU A 1152 31.83 -83.63 9.35
CA LEU A 1152 30.77 -82.87 10.04
C LEU A 1152 31.26 -82.40 11.41
N ARG A 1153 31.77 -83.33 12.23
CA ARG A 1153 32.28 -83.04 13.58
C ARG A 1153 33.40 -82.00 13.56
N LEU A 1154 34.43 -82.16 12.72
CA LEU A 1154 35.54 -81.21 12.62
C LEU A 1154 35.10 -79.82 12.12
N THR A 1155 34.14 -79.76 11.20
CA THR A 1155 33.55 -78.47 10.75
C THR A 1155 32.79 -77.79 11.90
N GLN A 1156 32.07 -78.56 12.70
CA GLN A 1156 31.31 -78.07 13.86
C GLN A 1156 32.24 -77.63 15.00
N GLU A 1157 33.32 -78.38 15.28
CA GLU A 1157 34.38 -78.01 16.21
C GLU A 1157 35.02 -76.66 15.80
N VAL A 1158 35.45 -76.51 14.55
CA VAL A 1158 36.05 -75.26 14.05
C VAL A 1158 35.07 -74.08 14.12
N ALA A 1159 33.78 -74.32 13.84
CA ALA A 1159 32.76 -73.28 13.98
C ALA A 1159 32.51 -72.88 15.46
N ASN A 1160 32.54 -73.84 16.39
CA ASN A 1160 32.39 -73.60 17.82
C ASN A 1160 33.63 -72.93 18.45
N GLU A 1161 34.84 -73.25 17.97
CA GLU A 1161 36.11 -72.68 18.45
C GLU A 1161 36.34 -71.22 18.01
N HIS A 1162 35.69 -70.78 16.92
CA HIS A 1162 36.01 -69.50 16.28
C HIS A 1162 35.46 -68.29 17.07
N PRO A 1163 36.30 -67.33 17.52
CA PRO A 1163 35.90 -66.31 18.51
C PRO A 1163 34.83 -65.32 18.02
N ASN A 1164 34.70 -65.12 16.71
CA ASN A 1164 33.65 -64.27 16.13
C ASN A 1164 32.33 -65.02 15.83
N VAL A 1165 32.27 -66.34 16.03
CA VAL A 1165 31.03 -67.11 15.84
C VAL A 1165 30.21 -67.11 17.13
N LEU A 1166 28.92 -66.79 17.01
CA LEU A 1166 28.00 -66.78 18.14
C LEU A 1166 27.59 -68.21 18.51
N GLN A 1167 27.58 -68.48 19.82
CA GLN A 1167 27.09 -69.74 20.41
C GLN A 1167 25.56 -69.74 20.56
N ASP A 1168 24.93 -68.57 20.46
CA ASP A 1168 23.47 -68.40 20.37
C ASP A 1168 23.16 -67.31 19.33
N PRO A 1169 22.50 -67.62 18.19
CA PRO A 1169 22.11 -68.96 17.76
C PRO A 1169 23.33 -69.79 17.36
N ALA A 1170 23.43 -71.01 17.91
CA ALA A 1170 24.57 -71.91 17.69
C ALA A 1170 24.82 -72.20 16.19
N PRO A 1171 26.10 -72.39 15.79
CA PRO A 1171 26.42 -72.81 14.43
C PRO A 1171 25.90 -74.22 14.16
N LEU A 1172 25.48 -74.46 12.92
CA LEU A 1172 24.88 -75.71 12.45
C LEU A 1172 25.60 -76.16 11.17
N VAL A 1173 26.25 -77.32 11.22
CA VAL A 1173 26.74 -78.03 10.03
C VAL A 1173 25.72 -79.08 9.59
N THR A 1174 25.44 -79.15 8.30
CA THR A 1174 24.57 -80.17 7.70
C THR A 1174 25.28 -80.88 6.54
N PHE A 1175 25.10 -82.20 6.40
CA PHE A 1175 25.33 -82.87 5.12
C PHE A 1175 24.16 -82.50 4.18
N GLU A 1176 24.47 -81.81 3.08
CA GLU A 1176 23.46 -81.27 2.16
C GLU A 1176 23.15 -82.23 1.01
N GLY A 1177 24.10 -83.10 0.66
CA GLY A 1177 23.87 -84.20 -0.26
C GLY A 1177 25.08 -84.64 -1.08
N PHE A 1178 24.79 -85.52 -2.01
CA PHE A 1178 25.73 -86.10 -2.97
C PHE A 1178 25.74 -85.21 -4.23
N GLY A 1179 26.80 -84.43 -4.42
CA GLY A 1179 27.02 -83.63 -5.63
C GLY A 1179 27.89 -84.34 -6.65
N ASP A 1180 27.89 -83.88 -7.90
CA ASP A 1180 28.52 -84.52 -9.08
C ASP A 1180 29.96 -85.02 -8.87
N ASN A 1181 30.72 -84.36 -7.99
CA ASN A 1181 32.14 -84.63 -7.73
C ASN A 1181 32.51 -84.69 -6.24
N ALA A 1182 31.55 -84.40 -5.34
CA ALA A 1182 31.82 -84.15 -3.93
C ALA A 1182 30.63 -84.54 -3.04
N LEU A 1183 30.94 -84.96 -1.82
CA LEU A 1183 30.00 -84.98 -0.70
C LEU A 1183 29.94 -83.56 -0.12
N THR A 1184 28.75 -82.93 -0.15
CA THR A 1184 28.61 -81.51 0.19
C THR A 1184 28.17 -81.31 1.63
N LEU A 1185 28.99 -80.61 2.40
CA LEU A 1185 28.66 -80.09 3.73
C LEU A 1185 28.26 -78.61 3.62
N GLY A 1186 27.36 -78.14 4.48
CA GLY A 1186 26.98 -76.73 4.57
C GLY A 1186 27.08 -76.23 6.00
N LEU A 1187 27.94 -75.23 6.24
CA LEU A 1187 28.06 -74.56 7.54
C LEU A 1187 27.19 -73.31 7.56
N ARG A 1188 26.31 -73.22 8.56
CA ARG A 1188 25.48 -72.04 8.87
C ARG A 1188 25.88 -71.53 10.25
N CYS A 1189 26.40 -70.31 10.35
CA CYS A 1189 26.79 -69.72 11.63
C CYS A 1189 26.41 -68.24 11.70
N PHE A 1190 26.31 -67.68 12.91
CA PHE A 1190 26.02 -66.26 13.10
C PHE A 1190 27.25 -65.52 13.64
N VAL A 1191 27.41 -64.25 13.27
CA VAL A 1191 28.51 -63.38 13.73
C VAL A 1191 27.98 -62.02 14.19
N PRO A 1192 28.62 -61.35 15.16
CA PRO A 1192 28.05 -60.19 15.86
C PRO A 1192 28.00 -58.89 15.04
N SER A 1193 28.62 -58.83 13.86
CA SER A 1193 28.43 -57.71 12.94
C SER A 1193 28.84 -58.05 11.51
N LEU A 1194 28.30 -57.31 10.54
CA LEU A 1194 28.71 -57.39 9.13
C LEU A 1194 30.20 -57.06 8.89
N LYS A 1195 30.85 -56.33 9.80
CA LYS A 1195 32.27 -55.92 9.68
C LYS A 1195 33.24 -57.10 9.75
N VAL A 1196 33.03 -58.01 10.71
CA VAL A 1196 33.90 -59.19 10.92
C VAL A 1196 33.59 -60.35 9.97
N ARG A 1197 32.59 -60.19 9.07
CA ARG A 1197 32.08 -61.27 8.21
C ARG A 1197 33.14 -61.86 7.28
N LEU A 1198 33.89 -61.02 6.57
CA LEU A 1198 34.84 -61.49 5.55
C LEU A 1198 36.09 -62.13 6.16
N GLU A 1199 36.58 -61.57 7.25
CA GLU A 1199 37.64 -62.11 8.10
C GLU A 1199 37.23 -63.50 8.62
N THR A 1200 36.08 -63.59 9.30
CA THR A 1200 35.55 -64.85 9.85
C THR A 1200 35.32 -65.92 8.78
N ILE A 1201 34.82 -65.59 7.58
CA ILE A 1201 34.71 -66.56 6.47
C ILE A 1201 36.10 -67.06 6.05
N THR A 1202 37.10 -66.18 5.99
CA THR A 1202 38.47 -66.51 5.58
C THR A 1202 39.15 -67.43 6.59
N ASP A 1203 39.00 -67.12 7.89
CA ASP A 1203 39.63 -67.89 8.96
C ASP A 1203 38.92 -69.23 9.21
N LEU A 1204 37.58 -69.29 9.12
CA LEU A 1204 36.84 -70.56 9.12
C LEU A 1204 37.27 -71.45 7.95
N HIS A 1205 37.33 -70.94 6.71
CA HIS A 1205 37.82 -71.72 5.56
C HIS A 1205 39.26 -72.22 5.78
N ARG A 1206 40.17 -71.39 6.32
CA ARG A 1206 41.56 -71.78 6.60
C ARG A 1206 41.61 -72.89 7.65
N ALA A 1207 40.89 -72.73 8.76
CA ALA A 1207 40.88 -73.69 9.86
C ALA A 1207 40.24 -75.03 9.46
N ILE A 1208 39.13 -75.02 8.71
CA ILE A 1208 38.50 -76.23 8.15
C ILE A 1208 39.49 -76.95 7.23
N ASN A 1209 40.13 -76.23 6.30
CA ASN A 1209 41.11 -76.81 5.37
C ASN A 1209 42.28 -77.48 6.11
N THR A 1210 42.84 -76.83 7.14
CA THR A 1210 43.91 -77.42 7.96
C THR A 1210 43.43 -78.66 8.71
N ARG A 1211 42.33 -78.56 9.48
CA ARG A 1211 41.78 -79.70 10.25
C ARG A 1211 41.40 -80.89 9.37
N PHE A 1212 40.92 -80.64 8.15
CA PHE A 1212 40.63 -81.70 7.17
C PHE A 1212 41.91 -82.37 6.66
N ALA A 1213 42.94 -81.60 6.32
CA ALA A 1213 44.23 -82.15 5.91
C ALA A 1213 44.89 -82.99 7.02
N ASP A 1214 44.87 -82.50 8.27
CA ASP A 1214 45.39 -83.21 9.44
C ASP A 1214 44.64 -84.53 9.71
N ALA A 1215 43.34 -84.57 9.41
CA ALA A 1215 42.48 -85.75 9.54
C ALA A 1215 42.46 -86.67 8.30
N GLY A 1216 43.23 -86.35 7.25
CA GLY A 1216 43.24 -87.11 5.99
C GLY A 1216 41.98 -86.97 5.12
N ILE A 1217 41.11 -86.00 5.43
CA ILE A 1217 39.88 -85.71 4.68
C ILE A 1217 40.25 -84.90 3.44
N VAL A 1218 40.09 -85.50 2.26
CA VAL A 1218 40.45 -84.87 0.99
C VAL A 1218 39.35 -83.93 0.53
N ILE A 1219 39.66 -82.65 0.33
CA ILE A 1219 38.77 -81.70 -0.34
C ILE A 1219 38.60 -82.13 -1.80
N ALA A 1220 37.36 -82.15 -2.30
CA ALA A 1220 37.03 -82.69 -3.60
C ALA A 1220 37.59 -81.86 -4.76
N PHE A 1221 38.45 -82.48 -5.56
CA PHE A 1221 38.74 -82.04 -6.93
C PHE A 1221 37.73 -82.65 -7.92
N PRO A 1222 37.47 -82.02 -9.08
CA PRO A 1222 36.60 -82.59 -10.11
C PRO A 1222 37.07 -83.99 -10.55
N GLN A 1223 36.19 -84.98 -10.38
CA GLN A 1223 36.39 -86.37 -10.77
C GLN A 1223 35.89 -86.60 -12.20
N ARG A 1224 36.47 -87.57 -12.90
CA ARG A 1224 36.00 -88.00 -14.22
C ARG A 1224 36.27 -89.49 -14.40
N ASP A 1225 35.21 -90.28 -14.49
CA ASP A 1225 35.32 -91.67 -14.96
C ASP A 1225 35.63 -91.66 -16.46
N ILE A 1226 36.74 -92.30 -16.85
CA ILE A 1226 37.21 -92.36 -18.23
C ILE A 1226 37.10 -93.80 -18.72
N HIS A 1227 36.00 -94.11 -19.39
CA HIS A 1227 35.82 -95.41 -20.07
C HIS A 1227 36.70 -95.47 -21.33
N LEU A 1228 37.80 -96.22 -21.25
CA LEU A 1228 38.70 -96.49 -22.38
C LEU A 1228 38.23 -97.75 -23.12
N ASP A 1229 37.88 -97.64 -24.41
CA ASP A 1229 37.45 -98.79 -25.20
C ASP A 1229 38.65 -99.61 -25.72
N ALA A 1230 38.98 -100.68 -25.00
CA ALA A 1230 40.09 -101.59 -25.33
C ALA A 1230 39.82 -102.56 -26.51
N ARG A 1231 38.69 -102.42 -27.22
CA ARG A 1231 38.37 -103.22 -28.43
C ARG A 1231 39.34 -103.00 -29.60
N HIS A 1232 40.09 -101.91 -29.57
CA HIS A 1232 41.16 -101.60 -30.51
C HIS A 1232 42.42 -101.21 -29.70
N PRO A 1233 43.64 -101.40 -30.25
CA PRO A 1233 44.85 -100.92 -29.58
C PRO A 1233 44.79 -99.39 -29.39
N LEU A 1234 44.85 -98.94 -28.14
CA LEU A 1234 44.78 -97.54 -27.76
C LEU A 1234 45.99 -96.78 -28.36
N GLU A 1235 45.74 -95.79 -29.21
CA GLU A 1235 46.81 -95.01 -29.87
C GLU A 1235 47.43 -93.97 -28.91
N VAL A 1236 48.34 -94.43 -28.05
CA VAL A 1236 49.03 -93.58 -27.07
C VAL A 1236 50.07 -92.68 -27.74
N LYS A 1237 49.64 -91.53 -28.28
CA LYS A 1237 50.53 -90.46 -28.76
C LYS A 1237 51.16 -89.71 -27.58
N LEU A 1238 52.40 -90.07 -27.23
CA LEU A 1238 53.23 -89.35 -26.25
C LEU A 1238 53.67 -87.97 -26.79
N ILE A 1239 52.83 -86.96 -26.62
CA ILE A 1239 53.17 -85.56 -26.91
C ILE A 1239 54.11 -85.05 -25.83
N ARG A 1240 55.41 -84.93 -26.13
CA ARG A 1240 56.32 -84.09 -25.33
C ARG A 1240 55.92 -82.63 -25.52
N GLY A 1241 55.16 -82.09 -24.58
CA GLY A 1241 54.71 -80.71 -24.62
C GLY A 1241 55.86 -79.72 -24.65
N SER A 1242 56.04 -79.03 -25.78
CA SER A 1242 56.73 -77.75 -25.83
C SER A 1242 55.99 -76.77 -24.90
N ARG A 1243 56.73 -75.94 -24.16
CA ARG A 1243 56.13 -74.87 -23.35
C ARG A 1243 55.22 -74.00 -24.24
N PRO A 1244 53.98 -73.70 -23.83
CA PRO A 1244 53.23 -72.61 -24.43
C PRO A 1244 53.93 -71.29 -24.10
N ASP A 1245 54.36 -70.55 -25.11
CA ASP A 1245 54.83 -69.18 -24.91
C ASP A 1245 53.66 -68.29 -24.47
N SER A 1246 53.87 -67.53 -23.40
CA SER A 1246 52.89 -66.58 -22.88
C SER A 1246 52.83 -65.32 -23.75
N GLY A 1247 52.14 -65.42 -24.89
CA GLY A 1247 51.74 -64.24 -25.67
C GLY A 1247 50.89 -63.27 -24.85
N PRO A 1248 51.01 -61.95 -25.05
CA PRO A 1248 50.39 -60.96 -24.18
C PRO A 1248 48.86 -60.96 -24.31
N VAL A 1249 48.17 -61.09 -23.18
CA VAL A 1249 46.70 -60.96 -23.10
C VAL A 1249 46.33 -59.48 -23.23
N GLY A 1250 45.62 -59.12 -24.29
CA GLY A 1250 45.00 -57.81 -24.45
C GLY A 1250 43.77 -57.65 -23.55
N PRO A 1251 43.38 -56.41 -23.17
CA PRO A 1251 42.23 -56.18 -22.31
C PRO A 1251 40.92 -56.56 -23.00
N GLY A 1252 40.27 -57.61 -22.50
CA GLY A 1252 38.86 -57.90 -22.80
C GLY A 1252 37.95 -57.00 -21.96
N THR A 1253 36.82 -56.59 -22.53
CA THR A 1253 35.83 -55.71 -21.88
C THR A 1253 34.89 -56.47 -20.97
N ASP A 1254 34.37 -55.76 -19.97
CA ASP A 1254 33.43 -56.22 -18.93
C ASP A 1254 32.07 -56.69 -19.46
#